data_AF-A0A2J7VWJ4-F1
#
_entry.id   AF-A0A2J7VWJ4-F1
#
_cell.length_a   1.000
_cell.length_b   1.000
_cell.length_c   1.000
_cell.angle_alpha   90.00
_cell.angle_beta   90.00
_cell.angle_gamma   90.00
#
_symmetry.space_group_name_H-M   'P 1'
#
loop_
_entity.id
_entity.type
_entity.pdbx_description
1 polymer ?
#
loop_
_entity_poly.entity_id
_entity_poly.type
_entity_poly.pdbx_seq_one_letter_code
_entity_poly.pdbx_strand_id
1 'polypeptide(L)'
;MTTINSSVFDDIRLHANTALLDRALILINNQSLTTLEDLRVDLAAGNVKIRLMQPSDNMPPQASAIYVRPDPQRPEQPGYLVLRPENLARATDANVLSLVDDLNHEGRHHTNLEVRVRLQESLEFGSAPANERGDIYMQGWLDDETASRLDSYELRLQINALPGSEYKGSNLAVLASNPLYQRFAEVAQQAEALGLTGSARNEYIVENSRADMGRDSNHFYRDNATAHIVGTTQMSAAEAAAYREHVANTFHSPGYTVESQTYDDGSSHVWVRHEDGSVIEFTHDLDGHRHSQNEIQADGDQTGAFYAVDGRIISLFETDGAGDNADYNTRTATYDAQGRTDWIDVRRDDGTRDTTDYDQDSTQAWSRVESRFDAQGREDYANVFIDDGSRTVHDYDQTNARGDRVSQTHIDPQGRTDWTYATLDDGGHDWIDHDQTGARGDSIWQNRTDAQGREDWRYVTLDDGGHEWTDFDQAGARGDSSVQSRTDAWGRQDWVNIVQDDGSRDWTDHDQDGSQGWSVVTSRFDAWGRQDYANVYADDGSRDQHDYDQDGSKGWNAVVSHFDAWGREAHASMYQDDGSRDWVDHDQDGSQGWSRVESHFDAWGREAHATMYQDDGSRDWHDYDQDGSQGWSALVSHFDASGREAHANLYMDDGSRNWYDYDETGSQAWSRVESRFDTSGREDEASMFFDDGRRRRYDYDQDGSQYWSRVEQDFDAFGRETTANIFHDDGARTLVDYSSAPGYRLVSRYNAQGYLILKEEATAWLPGGPLPAPLPPAVGPLPAMPFYAPPSAAPHNPFISPAFPFPSQPSWSLPVVDDDPYPDAYVEVGPLTPSEPW
;
A
#
# COMPACT_ATOMS: atom_id res chain seq x y z
N MET A 1 61.83 54.70 30.37
CA MET A 1 61.47 54.68 28.94
C MET A 1 61.21 56.10 28.52
N THR A 2 61.57 56.39 27.28
CA THR A 2 61.66 57.74 26.73
C THR A 2 60.26 58.26 26.37
N THR A 3 60.06 59.58 26.37
CA THR A 3 58.83 60.22 25.89
C THR A 3 59.24 61.33 24.94
N ILE A 4 58.67 61.32 23.73
CA ILE A 4 58.94 62.33 22.70
C ILE A 4 57.87 63.43 22.73
N ASN A 5 58.28 64.67 22.45
CA ASN A 5 57.37 65.82 22.36
C ASN A 5 56.71 65.86 20.97
N SER A 6 55.50 66.42 20.87
CA SER A 6 54.83 66.67 19.58
C SER A 6 55.67 67.45 18.55
N SER A 7 56.69 68.19 19.00
CA SER A 7 57.61 68.91 18.12
C SER A 7 58.36 68.03 17.13
N VAL A 8 58.42 66.70 17.35
CA VAL A 8 59.01 65.76 16.37
C VAL A 8 58.27 65.76 15.03
N PHE A 9 57.01 66.23 15.00
CA PHE A 9 56.18 66.30 13.81
C PHE A 9 56.03 67.72 13.24
N ASP A 10 56.70 68.73 13.81
CA ASP A 10 56.50 70.14 13.42
C ASP A 10 56.72 70.38 11.91
N ASP A 11 57.72 69.72 11.33
CA ASP A 11 58.09 69.85 9.91
C ASP A 11 57.02 69.27 8.95
N ILE A 12 56.15 68.38 9.44
CA ILE A 12 55.09 67.76 8.63
C ILE A 12 53.68 68.22 9.01
N ARG A 13 53.51 68.87 10.17
CA ARG A 13 52.20 69.17 10.77
C ARG A 13 51.30 70.06 9.92
N LEU A 14 51.86 70.95 9.09
CA LEU A 14 51.09 71.83 8.21
C LEU A 14 50.49 71.11 6.99
N HIS A 15 50.93 69.89 6.72
CA HIS A 15 50.59 69.12 5.51
C HIS A 15 50.00 67.75 5.80
N ALA A 16 49.79 67.43 7.07
CA ALA A 16 49.24 66.18 7.56
C ALA A 16 47.96 66.43 8.36
N ASN A 17 47.12 65.40 8.48
CA ASN A 17 45.98 65.45 9.37
C ASN A 17 46.47 65.51 10.83
N THR A 18 46.14 66.60 11.54
CA THR A 18 46.63 66.79 12.92
C THR A 18 46.13 65.72 13.87
N ALA A 19 44.91 65.19 13.66
CA ALA A 19 44.38 64.11 14.48
C ALA A 19 45.15 62.80 14.26
N LEU A 20 45.60 62.50 13.04
CA LEU A 20 46.48 61.37 12.76
C LEU A 20 47.77 61.48 13.57
N LEU A 21 48.44 62.64 13.49
CA LEU A 21 49.72 62.87 14.17
C LEU A 21 49.60 62.82 15.69
N ASP A 22 48.54 63.41 16.25
CA ASP A 22 48.31 63.41 17.70
C ASP A 22 48.03 61.98 18.20
N ARG A 23 47.24 61.19 17.46
CA ARG A 23 46.99 59.76 17.77
C ARG A 23 48.24 58.91 17.66
N ALA A 24 49.02 59.08 16.58
CA ALA A 24 50.30 58.40 16.40
C ALA A 24 51.29 58.75 17.52
N LEU A 25 51.36 60.02 17.93
CA LEU A 25 52.20 60.46 19.06
C LEU A 25 51.80 59.77 20.37
N ILE A 26 50.51 59.66 20.65
CA ILE A 26 49.99 58.96 21.84
C ILE A 26 50.40 57.49 21.80
N LEU A 27 50.22 56.83 20.66
CA LEU A 27 50.57 55.43 20.50
C LEU A 27 52.09 55.22 20.64
N ILE A 28 52.91 56.04 19.97
CA ILE A 28 54.38 55.98 20.06
C ILE A 28 54.86 56.17 21.49
N ASN A 29 54.26 57.09 22.26
CA ASN A 29 54.62 57.33 23.65
C ASN A 29 54.07 56.28 24.65
N ASN A 30 53.31 55.29 24.18
CA ASN A 30 52.84 54.21 25.05
C ASN A 30 54.02 53.33 25.50
N GLN A 31 54.27 53.36 26.81
CA GLN A 31 55.43 52.71 27.42
C GLN A 31 55.32 51.17 27.41
N SER A 32 54.14 50.61 27.14
CA SER A 32 53.99 49.16 26.94
C SER A 32 54.51 48.69 25.58
N LEU A 33 54.69 49.60 24.62
CA LEU A 33 55.30 49.31 23.32
C LEU A 33 56.82 49.44 23.43
N THR A 34 57.45 48.37 23.88
CA THR A 34 58.91 48.31 24.11
C THR A 34 59.71 48.31 22.81
N THR A 35 59.12 47.81 21.72
CA THR A 35 59.71 47.83 20.37
C THR A 35 60.00 49.24 19.86
N LEU A 36 59.26 50.24 20.34
CA LEU A 36 59.43 51.65 19.95
C LEU A 36 60.47 52.40 20.80
N GLU A 37 61.12 51.78 21.78
CA GLU A 37 62.02 52.52 22.69
C GLU A 37 63.23 53.12 21.97
N ASP A 38 63.87 52.38 21.06
CA ASP A 38 65.03 52.86 20.31
C ASP A 38 64.64 54.06 19.43
N LEU A 39 63.50 53.96 18.73
CA LEU A 39 62.93 55.05 17.94
C LEU A 39 62.65 56.29 18.81
N ARG A 40 62.07 56.11 20.00
CA ARG A 40 61.81 57.23 20.93
C ARG A 40 63.10 57.90 21.39
N VAL A 41 64.15 57.12 21.68
CA VAL A 41 65.46 57.65 22.07
C VAL A 41 66.05 58.50 20.95
N ASP A 42 66.03 58.01 19.72
CA ASP A 42 66.60 58.73 18.57
C ASP A 42 65.82 59.99 18.19
N LEU A 43 64.49 59.94 18.24
CA LEU A 43 63.63 61.10 18.03
C LEU A 43 63.80 62.14 19.15
N ALA A 44 63.93 61.71 20.41
CA ALA A 44 64.12 62.61 21.55
C ALA A 44 65.51 63.29 21.56
N ALA A 45 66.54 62.54 21.16
CA ALA A 45 67.91 63.06 21.02
C ALA A 45 68.06 63.96 19.78
N GLY A 46 67.10 63.90 18.85
CA GLY A 46 67.19 64.58 17.56
C GLY A 46 68.21 63.95 16.62
N ASN A 47 68.58 62.69 16.86
CA ASN A 47 69.42 61.89 15.96
C ASN A 47 68.68 61.56 14.67
N VAL A 48 67.35 61.43 14.77
CA VAL A 48 66.43 61.24 13.66
C VAL A 48 65.36 62.34 13.68
N LYS A 49 65.04 62.88 12.51
CA LYS A 49 63.96 63.85 12.30
C LYS A 49 62.96 63.34 11.29
N ILE A 50 61.73 63.84 11.34
CA ILE A 50 60.67 63.44 10.41
C ILE A 50 60.39 64.60 9.46
N ARG A 51 60.34 64.35 8.15
CA ARG A 51 59.99 65.36 7.14
C ARG A 51 59.19 64.77 5.98
N LEU A 52 58.60 65.63 5.16
CA LEU A 52 57.95 65.20 3.93
C LEU A 52 58.97 64.90 2.83
N MET A 53 58.56 64.02 1.92
CA MET A 53 59.28 63.72 0.69
C MET A 53 59.54 64.98 -0.15
N GLN A 54 60.78 65.10 -0.61
CA GLN A 54 61.24 66.07 -1.60
C GLN A 54 61.60 65.34 -2.89
N PRO A 55 61.58 66.04 -4.05
CA PRO A 55 61.94 65.42 -5.33
C PRO A 55 63.34 64.77 -5.36
N SER A 56 64.26 65.20 -4.49
CA SER A 56 65.63 64.66 -4.40
C SER A 56 65.77 63.35 -3.65
N ASP A 57 64.73 62.89 -2.95
CA ASP A 57 64.82 61.73 -2.06
C ASP A 57 64.75 60.38 -2.78
N ASN A 58 64.39 60.37 -4.07
CA ASN A 58 64.26 59.16 -4.90
C ASN A 58 63.40 58.05 -4.27
N MET A 59 62.38 58.41 -3.48
CA MET A 59 61.49 57.44 -2.85
C MET A 59 60.71 56.65 -3.91
N PRO A 60 60.78 55.30 -3.90
CA PRO A 60 60.02 54.48 -4.84
C PRO A 60 58.51 54.74 -4.71
N PRO A 61 57.73 54.76 -5.81
CA PRO A 61 56.30 55.12 -5.78
C PRO A 61 55.43 54.34 -4.79
N GLN A 62 55.85 53.11 -4.46
CA GLN A 62 55.14 52.18 -3.59
C GLN A 62 55.56 52.29 -2.11
N ALA A 63 56.68 52.95 -1.80
CA ALA A 63 57.17 53.12 -0.44
C ALA A 63 56.41 54.25 0.27
N SER A 64 55.85 53.98 1.45
CA SER A 64 55.12 54.95 2.28
C SER A 64 56.06 55.89 3.05
N ALA A 65 57.23 55.37 3.42
CA ALA A 65 58.29 56.06 4.11
C ALA A 65 59.65 55.54 3.61
N ILE A 66 60.71 56.34 3.79
CA ILE A 66 62.10 55.88 3.67
C ILE A 66 62.96 56.55 4.75
N TYR A 67 64.00 55.86 5.20
CA TYR A 67 65.08 56.46 5.97
C TYR A 67 66.17 57.03 5.07
N VAL A 68 66.41 58.34 5.17
CA VAL A 68 67.53 59.04 4.52
C VAL A 68 68.62 59.30 5.55
N ARG A 69 69.77 58.65 5.35
CA ARG A 69 70.94 58.79 6.23
C ARG A 69 71.47 60.24 6.29
N PRO A 70 72.13 60.63 7.39
CA PRO A 70 72.98 61.82 7.40
C PRO A 70 73.98 61.84 6.25
N ASP A 71 74.28 63.03 5.73
CA ASP A 71 75.37 63.19 4.77
C ASP A 71 76.68 62.67 5.39
N PRO A 72 77.38 61.69 4.78
CA PRO A 72 78.63 61.16 5.33
C PRO A 72 79.72 62.23 5.52
N GLN A 73 79.63 63.35 4.80
CA GLN A 73 80.54 64.49 4.96
C GLN A 73 80.13 65.43 6.09
N ARG A 74 78.92 65.26 6.64
CA ARG A 74 78.33 66.03 7.74
C ARG A 74 77.64 65.11 8.74
N PRO A 75 78.39 64.23 9.42
CA PRO A 75 77.82 63.26 10.36
C PRO A 75 77.13 63.91 11.57
N GLU A 76 77.32 65.22 11.78
CA GLU A 76 76.58 66.00 12.77
C GLU A 76 75.12 66.28 12.38
N GLN A 77 74.73 66.05 11.13
CA GLN A 77 73.34 66.18 10.70
C GLN A 77 72.52 64.97 11.13
N PRO A 78 71.24 65.15 11.49
CA PRO A 78 70.38 64.03 11.82
C PRO A 78 70.03 63.21 10.57
N GLY A 79 69.67 61.95 10.78
CA GLY A 79 68.97 61.16 9.77
C GLY A 79 67.54 61.68 9.61
N TYR A 80 66.91 61.39 8.48
CA TYR A 80 65.54 61.79 8.20
C TYR A 80 64.66 60.58 7.90
N LEU A 81 63.58 60.42 8.64
CA LEU A 81 62.42 59.63 8.24
C LEU A 81 61.57 60.48 7.31
N VAL A 82 61.56 60.09 6.04
CA VAL A 82 60.88 60.83 4.97
C VAL A 82 59.56 60.15 4.68
N LEU A 83 58.45 60.89 4.78
CA LEU A 83 57.09 60.37 4.60
C LEU A 83 56.42 60.91 3.34
N ARG A 84 55.56 60.10 2.70
CA ARG A 84 54.69 60.58 1.62
C ARG A 84 53.52 61.40 2.17
N PRO A 85 53.23 62.60 1.62
CA PRO A 85 52.07 63.39 2.02
C PRO A 85 50.75 62.64 1.85
N GLU A 86 50.63 61.79 0.83
CA GLU A 86 49.39 61.04 0.53
C GLU A 86 48.92 60.16 1.70
N ASN A 87 49.87 59.58 2.45
CA ASN A 87 49.57 58.66 3.55
C ASN A 87 49.17 59.38 4.84
N LEU A 88 49.29 60.71 4.88
CA LEU A 88 49.06 61.53 6.05
C LEU A 88 47.71 62.25 6.02
N ALA A 89 46.91 62.05 4.98
CA ALA A 89 45.67 62.80 4.74
C ALA A 89 44.49 62.37 5.64
N ARG A 90 44.50 61.13 6.16
CA ARG A 90 43.37 60.53 6.90
C ARG A 90 43.80 60.07 8.28
N ALA A 91 42.93 60.22 9.27
CA ALA A 91 43.18 59.85 10.67
C ALA A 91 42.45 58.57 11.09
N THR A 92 42.31 57.60 10.18
CA THR A 92 41.75 56.28 10.48
C THR A 92 42.75 55.47 11.32
N ASP A 93 42.25 54.42 11.97
CA ASP A 93 43.09 53.52 12.77
C ASP A 93 44.16 52.84 11.92
N ALA A 94 43.81 52.42 10.71
CA ALA A 94 44.76 51.88 9.73
C ALA A 94 45.85 52.89 9.37
N ASN A 95 45.51 54.17 9.17
CA ASN A 95 46.50 55.21 8.88
C ASN A 95 47.41 55.49 10.09
N VAL A 96 46.88 55.49 11.32
CA VAL A 96 47.69 55.62 12.55
C VAL A 96 48.66 54.45 12.67
N LEU A 97 48.16 53.22 12.54
CA LEU A 97 48.97 52.01 12.62
C LEU A 97 50.03 51.98 11.52
N SER A 98 49.68 52.30 10.27
CA SER A 98 50.62 52.38 9.15
C SER A 98 51.70 53.42 9.42
N LEU A 99 51.37 54.61 9.92
CA LEU A 99 52.36 55.63 10.23
C LEU A 99 53.33 55.18 11.33
N VAL A 100 52.81 54.60 12.43
CA VAL A 100 53.66 54.13 13.52
C VAL A 100 54.52 52.95 13.09
N ASP A 101 53.97 52.06 12.26
CA ASP A 101 54.68 50.93 11.66
C ASP A 101 55.79 51.39 10.71
N ASP A 102 55.50 52.34 9.81
CA ASP A 102 56.47 52.97 8.90
C ASP A 102 57.62 53.62 9.69
N LEU A 103 57.30 54.37 10.74
CA LEU A 103 58.31 55.02 11.59
C LEU A 103 59.17 54.00 12.35
N ASN A 104 58.59 52.87 12.76
CA ASN A 104 59.32 51.80 13.42
C ASN A 104 60.21 51.03 12.43
N HIS A 105 59.64 50.59 11.30
CA HIS A 105 60.33 49.88 10.22
C HIS A 105 61.54 50.68 9.74
N GLU A 106 61.31 51.94 9.34
CA GLU A 106 62.35 52.78 8.77
C GLU A 106 63.29 53.34 9.84
N GLY A 107 62.78 53.64 11.04
CA GLY A 107 63.53 54.35 12.07
C GLY A 107 64.36 53.45 12.99
N ARG A 108 64.06 52.16 13.08
CA ARG A 108 64.77 51.24 13.96
C ARG A 108 65.80 50.39 13.22
N HIS A 109 65.41 49.66 12.19
CA HIS A 109 66.31 48.64 11.60
C HIS A 109 67.25 49.17 10.52
N HIS A 110 66.88 50.25 9.81
CA HIS A 110 67.84 50.92 8.93
C HIS A 110 68.92 51.72 9.68
N THR A 111 68.95 51.69 11.02
CA THR A 111 70.05 52.26 11.82
C THR A 111 71.28 51.34 11.87
N ASN A 112 71.15 50.06 11.48
CA ASN A 112 72.30 49.18 11.22
C ASN A 112 72.94 49.51 9.85
N LEU A 113 73.15 50.80 9.60
CA LEU A 113 73.75 51.36 8.38
C LEU A 113 75.10 50.72 8.08
N GLU A 114 75.84 50.26 9.10
CA GLU A 114 77.10 49.57 8.92
C GLU A 114 76.96 48.27 8.14
N VAL A 115 75.83 47.54 8.26
CA VAL A 115 75.57 46.35 7.44
C VAL A 115 75.26 46.75 6.00
N ARG A 116 74.33 47.69 5.77
CA ARG A 116 74.00 48.17 4.41
C ARG A 116 75.21 48.78 3.69
N VAL A 117 76.05 49.54 4.40
CA VAL A 117 77.29 50.12 3.86
C VAL A 117 78.27 49.02 3.49
N ARG A 118 78.49 48.02 4.36
CA ARG A 118 79.38 46.89 4.04
C ARG A 118 78.85 46.06 2.86
N LEU A 119 77.54 45.84 2.77
CA LEU A 119 76.91 45.18 1.62
C LEU A 119 77.11 46.00 0.33
N GLN A 120 76.92 47.32 0.39
CA GLN A 120 77.15 48.21 -0.74
C GLN A 120 78.63 48.26 -1.18
N GLU A 121 79.56 48.36 -0.23
CA GLU A 121 81.00 48.32 -0.49
C GLU A 121 81.41 46.97 -1.10
N SER A 122 80.84 45.87 -0.61
CA SER A 122 81.02 44.53 -1.18
C SER A 122 80.49 44.46 -2.62
N LEU A 123 79.31 45.03 -2.88
CA LEU A 123 78.69 45.07 -4.21
C LEU A 123 79.51 45.89 -5.22
N GLU A 124 80.00 47.06 -4.80
CA GLU A 124 80.78 47.98 -5.65
C GLU A 124 82.22 47.49 -5.85
N PHE A 125 82.91 47.17 -4.76
CA PHE A 125 84.37 47.01 -4.72
C PHE A 125 84.84 45.58 -4.42
N GLY A 126 83.94 44.64 -4.14
CA GLY A 126 84.31 43.25 -3.89
C GLY A 126 85.00 42.59 -5.09
N SER A 127 85.89 41.62 -4.85
CA SER A 127 86.64 40.92 -5.90
C SER A 127 85.92 39.70 -6.50
N ALA A 128 84.76 39.32 -5.95
CA ALA A 128 83.96 38.20 -6.45
C ALA A 128 83.25 38.57 -7.78
N PRO A 129 82.84 37.58 -8.59
CA PRO A 129 82.02 37.79 -9.77
C PRO A 129 80.75 38.61 -9.48
N ALA A 130 80.25 39.36 -10.48
CA ALA A 130 79.14 40.29 -10.30
C ALA A 130 77.86 39.62 -9.76
N ASN A 131 77.57 38.38 -10.16
CA ASN A 131 76.45 37.60 -9.66
C ASN A 131 76.62 37.19 -8.18
N GLU A 132 77.82 36.74 -7.78
CA GLU A 132 78.10 36.36 -6.38
C GLU A 132 78.06 37.58 -5.45
N ARG A 133 78.61 38.72 -5.88
CA ARG A 133 78.47 40.00 -5.14
C ARG A 133 77.02 40.44 -5.06
N GLY A 134 76.27 40.24 -6.15
CA GLY A 134 74.82 40.46 -6.21
C GLY A 134 74.06 39.61 -5.19
N ASP A 135 74.35 38.30 -5.11
CA ASP A 135 73.66 37.38 -4.21
C ASP A 135 73.92 37.70 -2.74
N ILE A 136 75.17 38.06 -2.39
CA ILE A 136 75.51 38.53 -1.05
C ILE A 136 74.73 39.80 -0.71
N TYR A 137 74.64 40.75 -1.65
CA TYR A 137 73.86 41.97 -1.45
C TYR A 137 72.37 41.66 -1.32
N MET A 138 71.81 40.84 -2.19
CA MET A 138 70.39 40.45 -2.20
C MET A 138 69.99 39.77 -0.90
N GLN A 139 70.77 38.78 -0.45
CA GLN A 139 70.52 38.09 0.80
C GLN A 139 70.58 39.04 1.99
N GLY A 140 71.63 39.87 2.08
CA GLY A 140 71.77 40.83 3.16
C GLY A 140 70.71 41.93 3.15
N TRP A 141 70.27 42.36 1.97
CA TRP A 141 69.17 43.30 1.80
C TRP A 141 67.84 42.69 2.28
N LEU A 142 67.52 41.48 1.83
CA LEU A 142 66.29 40.79 2.25
C LEU A 142 66.33 40.44 3.74
N ASP A 143 67.49 40.08 4.30
CA ASP A 143 67.63 39.84 5.74
C ASP A 143 67.32 41.11 6.56
N ASP A 144 67.84 42.25 6.12
CA ASP A 144 67.59 43.54 6.76
C ASP A 144 66.10 43.94 6.67
N GLU A 145 65.49 43.83 5.49
CA GLU A 145 64.06 44.12 5.32
C GLU A 145 63.15 43.13 6.08
N THR A 146 63.53 41.84 6.12
CA THR A 146 62.80 40.82 6.88
C THR A 146 62.89 41.11 8.38
N ALA A 147 64.05 41.54 8.87
CA ALA A 147 64.24 41.94 10.27
C ALA A 147 63.40 43.18 10.61
N SER A 148 63.38 44.20 9.73
CA SER A 148 62.50 45.36 9.85
C SER A 148 61.03 44.96 9.95
N ARG A 149 60.55 44.08 9.06
CA ARG A 149 59.17 43.58 9.09
C ARG A 149 58.85 42.68 10.28
N LEU A 150 59.83 41.94 10.78
CA LEU A 150 59.69 41.17 12.02
C LEU A 150 59.45 42.10 13.21
N ASP A 151 60.18 43.21 13.29
CA ASP A 151 59.97 44.22 14.33
C ASP A 151 58.59 44.90 14.22
N SER A 152 58.14 45.17 12.99
CA SER A 152 56.77 45.60 12.72
C SER A 152 55.74 44.58 13.22
N TYR A 153 55.95 43.30 12.96
CA TYR A 153 55.10 42.23 13.48
C TYR A 153 55.11 42.18 15.02
N GLU A 154 56.27 42.27 15.65
CA GLU A 154 56.39 42.30 17.12
C GLU A 154 55.72 43.53 17.74
N LEU A 155 55.86 44.70 17.11
CA LEU A 155 55.16 45.93 17.47
C LEU A 155 53.64 45.71 17.41
N ARG A 156 53.14 45.10 16.33
CA ARG A 156 51.71 44.80 16.19
C ARG A 156 51.22 43.81 17.22
N LEU A 157 52.00 42.80 17.59
CA LEU A 157 51.67 41.92 18.73
C LEU A 157 51.55 42.70 20.05
N GLN A 158 52.44 43.67 20.29
CA GLN A 158 52.39 44.53 21.48
C GLN A 158 51.17 45.45 21.47
N ILE A 159 50.83 46.04 20.31
CA ILE A 159 49.62 46.86 20.13
C ILE A 159 48.36 46.02 20.40
N ASN A 160 48.34 44.76 19.94
CA ASN A 160 47.23 43.84 20.20
C ASN A 160 47.05 43.53 21.70
N ALA A 161 48.16 43.47 22.45
CA ALA A 161 48.17 43.22 23.88
C ALA A 161 47.76 44.44 24.74
N LEU A 162 47.57 45.63 24.15
CA LEU A 162 47.15 46.83 24.86
C LEU A 162 45.68 46.71 25.32
N PRO A 163 45.39 46.81 26.63
CA PRO A 163 44.02 46.74 27.13
C PRO A 163 43.16 47.90 26.60
N GLY A 164 42.03 47.58 25.96
CA GLY A 164 41.07 48.59 25.48
C GLY A 164 41.60 49.48 24.34
N SER A 165 42.61 49.01 23.60
CA SER A 165 43.13 49.72 22.42
C SER A 165 42.05 49.88 21.36
N GLU A 166 41.75 51.11 20.97
CA GLU A 166 40.86 51.40 19.83
C GLU A 166 41.38 50.78 18.53
N TYR A 167 42.70 50.59 18.41
CA TYR A 167 43.35 50.02 17.23
C TYR A 167 43.22 48.50 17.10
N LYS A 168 42.62 47.82 18.09
CA LYS A 168 42.68 46.36 18.20
C LYS A 168 42.08 45.65 16.99
N GLY A 169 40.89 46.04 16.54
CA GLY A 169 40.22 45.43 15.37
C GLY A 169 41.05 45.55 14.10
N SER A 170 41.48 46.78 13.76
CA SER A 170 42.36 47.04 12.60
C SER A 170 43.68 46.28 12.67
N ASN A 171 44.28 46.20 13.86
CA ASN A 171 45.57 45.56 14.05
C ASN A 171 45.48 44.03 13.93
N LEU A 172 44.43 43.42 14.50
CA LEU A 172 44.15 42.00 14.37
C LEU A 172 43.90 41.62 12.91
N ALA A 173 43.12 42.42 12.19
CA ALA A 173 42.85 42.18 10.78
C ALA A 173 44.14 42.13 9.97
N VAL A 174 45.07 43.09 10.16
CA VAL A 174 46.36 43.09 9.47
C VAL A 174 47.24 41.90 9.86
N LEU A 175 47.33 41.57 11.16
CA LEU A 175 48.08 40.40 11.64
C LEU A 175 47.54 39.09 11.06
N ALA A 176 46.21 38.98 10.95
CA ALA A 176 45.53 37.77 10.50
C ALA A 176 45.51 37.60 8.98
N SER A 177 45.72 38.67 8.21
CA SER A 177 45.56 38.66 6.74
C SER A 177 46.87 38.81 5.97
N ASN A 178 47.92 39.39 6.58
CA ASN A 178 49.20 39.56 5.91
C ASN A 178 49.97 38.22 5.89
N PRO A 179 50.24 37.61 4.71
CA PRO A 179 50.91 36.31 4.62
C PRO A 179 52.31 36.30 5.24
N LEU A 180 53.07 37.40 5.15
CA LEU A 180 54.38 37.51 5.78
C LEU A 180 54.27 37.50 7.32
N TYR A 181 53.25 38.13 7.89
CA TYR A 181 53.02 38.10 9.33
C TYR A 181 52.52 36.73 9.83
N GLN A 182 51.68 36.05 9.06
CA GLN A 182 51.32 34.67 9.33
C GLN A 182 52.57 33.78 9.30
N ARG A 183 53.44 33.97 8.31
CA ARG A 183 54.72 33.27 8.23
C ARG A 183 55.60 33.53 9.45
N PHE A 184 55.72 34.78 9.91
CA PHE A 184 56.45 35.08 11.14
C PHE A 184 55.84 34.37 12.35
N ALA A 185 54.51 34.30 12.45
CA ALA A 185 53.84 33.57 13.53
C ALA A 185 54.17 32.07 13.50
N GLU A 186 54.08 31.43 12.33
CA GLU A 186 54.43 30.01 12.15
C GLU A 186 55.90 29.72 12.49
N VAL A 187 56.81 30.51 11.92
CA VAL A 187 58.25 30.31 12.11
C VAL A 187 58.66 30.65 13.54
N ALA A 188 58.00 31.61 14.19
CA ALA A 188 58.17 31.88 15.62
C ALA A 188 57.77 30.67 16.48
N GLN A 189 56.63 30.02 16.19
CA GLN A 189 56.24 28.79 16.90
C GLN A 189 57.24 27.66 16.67
N GLN A 190 57.79 27.52 15.46
CA GLN A 190 58.86 26.57 15.18
C GLN A 190 60.12 26.88 15.98
N ALA A 191 60.54 28.15 16.04
CA ALA A 191 61.69 28.58 16.82
C ALA A 191 61.50 28.30 18.33
N GLU A 192 60.28 28.52 18.84
CA GLU A 192 59.91 28.21 20.22
C GLU A 192 59.92 26.70 20.49
N ALA A 193 59.42 25.88 19.56
CA ALA A 193 59.49 24.43 19.64
C ALA A 193 60.94 23.90 19.63
N LEU A 194 61.86 24.63 18.98
CA LEU A 194 63.31 24.37 19.00
C LEU A 194 64.01 24.95 20.26
N GLY A 195 63.29 25.66 21.13
CA GLY A 195 63.84 26.28 22.35
C GLY A 195 64.72 27.51 22.09
N LEU A 196 64.63 28.14 20.92
CA LEU A 196 65.38 29.34 20.57
C LEU A 196 64.79 30.58 21.26
N THR A 197 65.65 31.48 21.76
CA THR A 197 65.23 32.72 22.42
C THR A 197 66.15 33.90 22.04
N GLY A 198 65.68 35.14 22.22
CA GLY A 198 66.47 36.36 21.97
C GLY A 198 66.96 36.46 20.52
N SER A 199 68.23 36.84 20.32
CA SER A 199 68.84 37.00 18.98
C SER A 199 68.74 35.75 18.12
N ALA A 200 68.96 34.56 18.71
CA ALA A 200 68.92 33.29 17.98
C ALA A 200 67.51 32.96 17.45
N ARG A 201 66.46 33.38 18.17
CA ARG A 201 65.08 33.28 17.68
C ARG A 201 64.86 34.20 16.48
N ASN A 202 65.29 35.45 16.58
CA ASN A 202 65.04 36.43 15.52
C ASN A 202 65.84 36.12 14.26
N GLU A 203 67.10 35.69 14.39
CA GLU A 203 67.91 35.20 13.27
C GLU A 203 67.25 34.01 12.56
N TYR A 204 66.72 33.04 13.33
CA TYR A 204 65.99 31.91 12.77
C TYR A 204 64.74 32.35 12.01
N ILE A 205 63.95 33.28 12.57
CA ILE A 205 62.73 33.79 11.91
C ILE A 205 63.08 34.52 10.61
N VAL A 206 64.08 35.39 10.64
CA VAL A 206 64.56 36.11 9.46
C VAL A 206 65.02 35.15 8.37
N GLU A 207 65.87 34.19 8.71
CA GLU A 207 66.38 33.22 7.73
C GLU A 207 65.26 32.41 7.06
N ASN A 208 64.27 31.96 7.85
CA ASN A 208 63.20 31.08 7.38
C ASN A 208 61.98 31.83 6.78
N SER A 209 61.99 33.16 6.82
CA SER A 209 60.95 34.03 6.25
C SER A 209 61.49 34.94 5.13
N ARG A 210 62.81 34.91 4.86
CA ARG A 210 63.48 35.71 3.82
C ARG A 210 62.84 35.54 2.44
N ALA A 211 62.51 34.31 2.07
CA ALA A 211 61.87 34.03 0.79
C ALA A 211 60.48 34.68 0.71
N ASP A 212 59.73 34.69 1.81
CA ASP A 212 58.40 35.32 1.90
C ASP A 212 58.48 36.85 1.85
N MET A 213 59.52 37.45 2.44
CA MET A 213 59.83 38.87 2.27
C MET A 213 60.15 39.22 0.81
N GLY A 214 60.81 38.32 0.08
CA GLY A 214 61.06 38.47 -1.36
C GLY A 214 59.79 38.47 -2.22
N ARG A 215 58.67 37.92 -1.71
CA ARG A 215 57.36 37.87 -2.38
C ARG A 215 56.46 39.05 -1.99
N ASP A 216 56.66 39.58 -0.78
CA ASP A 216 55.86 40.66 -0.22
C ASP A 216 55.85 41.90 -1.12
N SER A 217 54.72 42.61 -1.11
CA SER A 217 54.49 43.80 -1.93
C SER A 217 54.76 43.56 -3.43
N ASN A 218 54.33 42.39 -3.93
CA ASN A 218 54.51 41.94 -5.32
C ASN A 218 55.96 42.03 -5.79
N HIS A 219 56.86 41.36 -5.08
CA HIS A 219 58.29 41.30 -5.36
C HIS A 219 59.05 42.62 -5.27
N PHE A 220 58.45 43.70 -4.74
CA PHE A 220 59.03 45.04 -4.70
C PHE A 220 60.46 45.03 -4.15
N TYR A 221 60.69 44.36 -3.02
CA TYR A 221 62.00 44.33 -2.36
C TYR A 221 63.05 43.56 -3.18
N ARG A 222 62.67 42.43 -3.75
CA ARG A 222 63.52 41.60 -4.63
C ARG A 222 63.88 42.34 -5.93
N ASP A 223 62.88 42.93 -6.58
CA ASP A 223 63.06 43.53 -7.90
C ASP A 223 63.84 44.84 -7.82
N ASN A 224 63.62 45.66 -6.79
CA ASN A 224 64.43 46.87 -6.56
C ASN A 224 65.88 46.53 -6.22
N ALA A 225 66.12 45.57 -5.33
CA ALA A 225 67.48 45.14 -5.01
C ALA A 225 68.18 44.59 -6.26
N THR A 226 67.47 43.84 -7.11
CA THR A 226 68.01 43.31 -8.36
C THR A 226 68.33 44.43 -9.36
N ALA A 227 67.43 45.41 -9.53
CA ALA A 227 67.67 46.57 -10.38
C ALA A 227 68.90 47.38 -9.91
N HIS A 228 69.04 47.56 -8.59
CA HIS A 228 70.18 48.23 -7.98
C HIS A 228 71.49 47.45 -8.18
N ILE A 229 71.47 46.12 -7.98
CA ILE A 229 72.63 45.24 -8.24
C ILE A 229 73.08 45.34 -9.70
N VAL A 230 72.15 45.20 -10.64
CA VAL A 230 72.44 45.26 -12.08
C VAL A 230 73.05 46.61 -12.46
N GLY A 231 72.49 47.71 -11.94
CA GLY A 231 72.99 49.06 -12.20
C GLY A 231 74.38 49.30 -11.61
N THR A 232 74.60 48.87 -10.37
CA THR A 232 75.85 49.08 -9.62
C THR A 232 77.00 48.24 -10.18
N THR A 233 76.73 47.00 -10.56
CA THR A 233 77.76 46.07 -11.08
C THR A 233 78.05 46.24 -12.57
N GLN A 234 77.28 47.08 -13.27
CA GLN A 234 77.40 47.33 -14.72
C GLN A 234 77.34 46.05 -15.57
N MET A 235 76.53 45.07 -15.15
CA MET A 235 76.29 43.84 -15.92
C MET A 235 75.85 44.17 -17.35
N SER A 236 76.31 43.38 -18.33
CA SER A 236 75.77 43.45 -19.68
C SER A 236 74.28 43.06 -19.68
N ALA A 237 73.54 43.42 -20.74
CA ALA A 237 72.11 43.09 -20.83
C ALA A 237 71.82 41.58 -20.71
N ALA A 238 72.71 40.72 -21.24
CA ALA A 238 72.57 39.27 -21.14
C ALA A 238 72.83 38.76 -19.72
N GLU A 239 73.88 39.25 -19.07
CA GLU A 239 74.20 38.92 -17.66
C GLU A 239 73.10 39.41 -16.72
N ALA A 240 72.57 40.60 -16.94
CA ALA A 240 71.47 41.17 -16.17
C ALA A 240 70.17 40.35 -16.32
N ALA A 241 69.87 39.84 -17.51
CA ALA A 241 68.70 38.98 -17.73
C ALA A 241 68.85 37.62 -17.01
N ALA A 242 70.01 36.98 -17.16
CA ALA A 242 70.31 35.73 -16.45
C ALA A 242 70.31 35.91 -14.93
N TYR A 243 70.78 37.06 -14.43
CA TYR A 243 70.77 37.36 -13.00
C TYR A 243 69.35 37.57 -12.47
N ARG A 244 68.48 38.29 -13.20
CA ARG A 244 67.06 38.43 -12.84
C ARG A 244 66.35 37.08 -12.76
N GLU A 245 66.59 36.20 -13.74
CA GLU A 245 66.04 34.83 -13.75
C GLU A 245 66.57 34.00 -12.57
N HIS A 246 67.87 34.09 -12.28
CA HIS A 246 68.49 33.44 -11.11
C HIS A 246 67.86 33.88 -9.79
N VAL A 247 67.70 35.19 -9.58
CA VAL A 247 67.05 35.73 -8.37
C VAL A 247 65.58 35.29 -8.30
N ALA A 248 64.84 35.36 -9.41
CA ALA A 248 63.45 34.89 -9.46
C ALA A 248 63.32 33.39 -9.14
N ASN A 249 64.27 32.57 -9.58
CA ASN A 249 64.35 31.14 -9.26
C ASN A 249 64.77 30.85 -7.82
N THR A 250 65.62 31.70 -7.24
CA THR A 250 66.14 31.52 -5.88
C THR A 250 65.11 31.91 -4.82
N PHE A 251 64.26 32.90 -5.10
CA PHE A 251 63.21 33.40 -4.20
C PHE A 251 61.80 33.04 -4.70
N HIS A 252 61.65 31.87 -5.33
CA HIS A 252 60.49 31.43 -6.10
C HIS A 252 59.16 31.40 -5.32
N SER A 253 58.18 32.17 -5.79
CA SER A 253 56.72 31.98 -5.62
C SER A 253 55.96 33.12 -6.31
N PRO A 254 54.64 32.99 -6.52
CA PRO A 254 53.78 34.09 -6.95
C PRO A 254 53.86 35.27 -5.98
N GLY A 255 53.97 36.48 -6.50
CA GLY A 255 53.88 37.70 -5.69
C GLY A 255 52.47 37.89 -5.15
N TYR A 256 52.34 38.70 -4.10
CA TYR A 256 51.03 39.14 -3.63
C TYR A 256 51.08 40.59 -3.14
N THR A 257 49.93 41.26 -3.18
CA THR A 257 49.72 42.56 -2.53
C THR A 257 48.63 42.45 -1.49
N VAL A 258 48.85 43.07 -0.33
CA VAL A 258 47.85 43.17 0.74
C VAL A 258 47.27 44.58 0.70
N GLU A 259 45.98 44.69 0.41
CA GLU A 259 45.20 45.93 0.51
C GLU A 259 44.27 45.81 1.70
N SER A 260 44.21 46.82 2.56
CA SER A 260 43.26 46.84 3.67
C SER A 260 42.46 48.14 3.72
N GLN A 261 41.21 48.03 4.14
CA GLN A 261 40.31 49.14 4.39
C GLN A 261 39.62 48.93 5.74
N THR A 262 39.86 49.83 6.68
CA THR A 262 39.09 49.90 7.93
C THR A 262 37.97 50.93 7.78
N TYR A 263 36.79 50.61 8.29
CA TYR A 263 35.63 51.50 8.36
C TYR A 263 35.53 52.19 9.73
N ASP A 264 34.78 53.29 9.79
CA ASP A 264 34.63 54.09 11.02
C ASP A 264 33.93 53.33 12.16
N ASP A 265 33.26 52.22 11.86
CA ASP A 265 32.62 51.33 12.84
C ASP A 265 33.57 50.29 13.46
N GLY A 266 34.86 50.33 13.08
CA GLY A 266 35.89 49.41 13.56
C GLY A 266 35.99 48.10 12.77
N SER A 267 35.04 47.82 11.87
CA SER A 267 35.14 46.69 10.95
C SER A 267 36.25 46.92 9.93
N SER A 268 36.78 45.84 9.36
CA SER A 268 37.83 45.95 8.35
C SER A 268 37.71 44.90 7.27
N HIS A 269 38.15 45.30 6.10
CA HIS A 269 38.22 44.50 4.90
C HIS A 269 39.68 44.36 4.49
N VAL A 270 40.15 43.15 4.24
CA VAL A 270 41.48 42.90 3.69
C VAL A 270 41.39 42.07 2.42
N TRP A 271 42.07 42.51 1.37
CA TRP A 271 42.25 41.77 0.12
C TRP A 271 43.72 41.36 -0.01
N VAL A 272 43.97 40.07 -0.21
CA VAL A 272 45.25 39.52 -0.63
C VAL A 272 45.11 39.18 -2.11
N ARG A 273 45.72 39.99 -2.98
CA ARG A 273 45.71 39.75 -4.43
C ARG A 273 46.99 39.07 -4.82
N HIS A 274 46.89 37.89 -5.43
CA HIS A 274 48.02 37.13 -5.93
C HIS A 274 48.33 37.49 -7.39
N GLU A 275 49.57 37.25 -7.80
CA GLU A 275 50.06 37.52 -9.16
C GLU A 275 49.32 36.72 -10.25
N ASP A 276 48.79 35.54 -9.92
CA ASP A 276 48.01 34.70 -10.83
C ASP A 276 46.58 35.22 -11.07
N GLY A 277 46.18 36.27 -10.36
CA GLY A 277 44.83 36.86 -10.44
C GLY A 277 43.87 36.37 -9.37
N SER A 278 44.25 35.37 -8.56
CA SER A 278 43.45 34.94 -7.42
C SER A 278 43.42 35.99 -6.31
N VAL A 279 42.31 36.06 -5.58
CA VAL A 279 42.07 37.03 -4.52
C VAL A 279 41.51 36.32 -3.30
N ILE A 280 42.11 36.54 -2.14
CA ILE A 280 41.54 36.14 -0.86
C ILE A 280 41.04 37.39 -0.13
N GLU A 281 39.78 37.38 0.22
CA GLU A 281 39.06 38.48 0.82
C GLU A 281 38.66 38.11 2.24
N PHE A 282 39.00 38.96 3.22
CA PHE A 282 38.66 38.78 4.62
C PHE A 282 37.86 39.97 5.12
N THR A 283 36.69 39.71 5.71
CA THR A 283 35.94 40.71 6.47
C THR A 283 36.05 40.39 7.96
N HIS A 284 36.43 41.38 8.75
CA HIS A 284 36.47 41.30 10.21
C HIS A 284 35.46 42.26 10.83
N ASP A 285 34.84 41.84 11.93
CA ASP A 285 33.94 42.69 12.71
C ASP A 285 34.71 43.73 13.56
N LEU A 286 33.96 44.55 14.30
CA LEU A 286 34.48 45.62 15.16
C LEU A 286 35.40 45.14 16.30
N ASP A 287 35.27 43.87 16.71
CA ASP A 287 36.09 43.25 17.75
C ASP A 287 37.33 42.55 17.14
N GLY A 288 37.44 42.53 15.81
CA GLY A 288 38.52 41.92 15.06
C GLY A 288 38.32 40.41 14.84
N HIS A 289 37.14 39.87 15.12
CA HIS A 289 36.80 38.49 14.77
C HIS A 289 36.56 38.40 13.27
N ARG A 290 37.04 37.31 12.65
CA ARG A 290 36.77 37.04 11.24
C ARG A 290 35.26 36.80 11.10
N HIS A 291 34.60 37.61 10.27
CA HIS A 291 33.19 37.48 9.95
C HIS A 291 32.98 36.67 8.67
N SER A 292 33.81 36.91 7.66
CA SER A 292 33.81 36.13 6.42
C SER A 292 35.21 36.00 5.80
N GLN A 293 35.37 34.94 5.02
CA GLN A 293 36.50 34.70 4.14
C GLN A 293 35.95 34.32 2.77
N ASN A 294 36.56 34.82 1.71
CA ASN A 294 36.14 34.57 0.35
C ASN A 294 37.36 34.43 -0.55
N GLU A 295 37.57 33.22 -1.08
CA GLU A 295 38.66 32.87 -1.98
C GLU A 295 38.12 32.84 -3.40
N ILE A 296 38.69 33.67 -4.28
CA ILE A 296 38.32 33.78 -5.69
C ILE A 296 39.54 33.36 -6.50
N GLN A 297 39.42 32.27 -7.25
CA GLN A 297 40.45 31.81 -8.18
C GLN A 297 40.46 32.64 -9.47
N ALA A 298 41.53 32.51 -10.25
CA ALA A 298 41.73 33.31 -11.47
C ALA A 298 40.74 32.97 -12.60
N ASP A 299 40.19 31.76 -12.60
CA ASP A 299 39.16 31.29 -13.53
C ASP A 299 37.74 31.73 -13.14
N GLY A 300 37.58 32.30 -11.94
CA GLY A 300 36.31 32.79 -11.41
C GLY A 300 35.70 31.91 -10.33
N ASP A 301 36.27 30.74 -10.05
CA ASP A 301 35.78 29.86 -8.99
C ASP A 301 35.89 30.52 -7.63
N GLN A 302 34.85 30.36 -6.82
CA GLN A 302 34.73 31.05 -5.55
C GLN A 302 34.41 30.07 -4.44
N THR A 303 35.15 30.13 -3.34
CA THR A 303 34.82 29.45 -2.08
C THR A 303 34.77 30.49 -0.98
N GLY A 304 33.62 30.62 -0.31
CA GLY A 304 33.47 31.55 0.80
C GLY A 304 32.88 30.91 2.03
N ALA A 305 33.27 31.41 3.19
CA ALA A 305 32.82 30.96 4.50
C ALA A 305 32.41 32.16 5.36
N PHE A 306 31.31 32.01 6.09
CA PHE A 306 30.90 32.90 7.18
C PHE A 306 31.19 32.24 8.52
N TYR A 307 31.64 33.05 9.48
CA TYR A 307 32.07 32.58 10.78
C TYR A 307 31.22 33.19 11.90
N ALA A 308 31.01 32.42 12.95
CA ALA A 308 30.57 32.90 14.25
C ALA A 308 31.72 33.60 15.00
N VAL A 309 31.38 34.33 16.06
CA VAL A 309 32.32 35.09 16.90
C VAL A 309 33.41 34.21 17.52
N ASP A 310 33.13 32.92 17.73
CA ASP A 310 34.08 31.93 18.23
C ASP A 310 35.01 31.33 17.16
N GLY A 311 34.87 31.75 15.90
CA GLY A 311 35.66 31.29 14.75
C GLY A 311 35.12 30.02 14.09
N ARG A 312 33.96 29.51 14.49
CA ARG A 312 33.31 28.36 13.85
C ARG A 312 32.60 28.78 12.56
N ILE A 313 32.66 27.95 11.52
CA ILE A 313 31.92 28.19 10.28
C ILE A 313 30.41 28.00 10.53
N ILE A 314 29.60 28.96 10.10
CA ILE A 314 28.14 28.92 10.16
C ILE A 314 27.51 28.76 8.77
N SER A 315 28.24 29.12 7.71
CA SER A 315 27.83 28.89 6.33
C SER A 315 29.06 28.80 5.43
N LEU A 316 29.03 27.87 4.48
CA LEU A 316 30.00 27.70 3.41
C LEU A 316 29.26 27.82 2.08
N PHE A 317 29.83 28.54 1.12
CA PHE A 317 29.30 28.61 -0.24
C PHE A 317 30.42 28.43 -1.27
N GLU A 318 30.10 27.73 -2.34
CA GLU A 318 30.97 27.44 -3.48
C GLU A 318 30.24 27.92 -4.74
N THR A 319 30.95 28.59 -5.65
CA THR A 319 30.46 29.00 -6.97
C THR A 319 31.47 28.55 -8.01
N ASP A 320 31.00 27.78 -8.99
CA ASP A 320 31.75 27.43 -10.18
C ASP A 320 31.67 28.60 -11.18
N GLY A 321 32.67 29.48 -11.12
CA GLY A 321 32.74 30.64 -11.99
C GLY A 321 33.26 30.26 -13.38
N ALA A 322 34.05 29.18 -13.46
CA ALA A 322 34.62 28.66 -14.70
C ALA A 322 33.59 27.90 -15.56
N GLY A 323 32.55 27.34 -14.92
CA GLY A 323 31.57 26.44 -15.53
C GLY A 323 32.19 25.09 -15.91
N ASP A 324 33.21 24.64 -15.18
CA ASP A 324 33.94 23.39 -15.46
C ASP A 324 33.66 22.28 -14.43
N ASN A 325 32.86 22.57 -13.39
CA ASN A 325 32.38 21.62 -12.42
C ASN A 325 31.02 21.05 -12.83
N ALA A 326 31.04 19.83 -13.37
CA ALA A 326 29.82 19.15 -13.81
C ALA A 326 28.79 18.87 -12.70
N ASP A 327 29.15 19.00 -11.42
CA ASP A 327 28.28 18.66 -10.31
C ASP A 327 27.37 19.81 -9.88
N TYR A 328 27.85 21.06 -9.93
CA TYR A 328 27.11 22.23 -9.45
C TYR A 328 27.62 23.55 -10.03
N ASN A 329 26.70 24.50 -10.22
CA ASN A 329 26.98 25.90 -10.44
C ASN A 329 27.22 26.63 -9.11
N THR A 330 26.33 26.39 -8.13
CA THR A 330 26.50 26.92 -6.77
C THR A 330 26.14 25.87 -5.74
N ARG A 331 26.88 25.81 -4.65
CA ARG A 331 26.60 24.95 -3.52
C ARG A 331 26.71 25.74 -2.22
N THR A 332 25.67 25.69 -1.40
CA THR A 332 25.65 26.32 -0.08
C THR A 332 25.39 25.27 0.99
N ALA A 333 26.17 25.28 2.08
CA ALA A 333 25.92 24.50 3.28
C ALA A 333 25.83 25.45 4.48
N THR A 334 24.81 25.31 5.30
CA THR A 334 24.69 26.00 6.59
C THR A 334 24.95 25.01 7.73
N TYR A 335 25.35 25.54 8.88
CA TYR A 335 25.65 24.74 10.06
C TYR A 335 24.90 25.28 11.29
N ASP A 336 24.49 24.37 12.17
CA ASP A 336 23.76 24.68 13.40
C ASP A 336 24.65 25.39 14.44
N ALA A 337 24.21 25.51 15.70
CA ALA A 337 25.00 26.14 16.77
C ALA A 337 26.23 25.29 17.21
N GLN A 338 26.27 24.01 16.85
CA GLN A 338 27.26 23.02 17.26
C GLN A 338 28.25 22.66 16.13
N GLY A 339 28.00 23.12 14.90
CA GLY A 339 28.83 22.87 13.72
C GLY A 339 28.42 21.64 12.94
N ARG A 340 27.23 21.08 13.19
CA ARG A 340 26.64 20.01 12.38
C ARG A 340 25.96 20.65 11.17
N THR A 341 25.95 19.94 10.05
CA THR A 341 25.28 20.40 8.84
C THR A 341 23.80 20.60 9.12
N ASP A 342 23.31 21.79 8.80
CA ASP A 342 21.92 22.16 8.98
C ASP A 342 21.13 21.93 7.69
N TRP A 343 21.53 22.68 6.66
CA TRP A 343 20.90 22.66 5.36
C TRP A 343 21.93 22.72 4.24
N ILE A 344 21.65 22.05 3.12
CA ILE A 344 22.47 22.09 1.90
C ILE A 344 21.56 22.50 0.73
N ASP A 345 22.06 23.36 -0.14
CA ASP A 345 21.43 23.77 -1.40
C ASP A 345 22.43 23.73 -2.55
N VAL A 346 22.14 22.91 -3.54
CA VAL A 346 22.97 22.70 -4.72
C VAL A 346 22.17 23.13 -5.94
N ARG A 347 22.65 24.11 -6.68
CA ARG A 347 22.10 24.49 -7.99
C ARG A 347 23.03 23.97 -9.06
N ARG A 348 22.48 23.24 -10.02
CA ARG A 348 23.23 22.63 -11.13
C ARG A 348 23.18 23.51 -12.36
N ASP A 349 24.08 23.25 -13.31
CA ASP A 349 24.18 24.02 -14.56
C ASP A 349 22.96 23.87 -15.47
N ASP A 350 22.24 22.75 -15.36
CA ASP A 350 21.00 22.52 -16.11
C ASP A 350 19.78 23.28 -15.54
N GLY A 351 19.98 24.06 -14.46
CA GLY A 351 18.96 24.83 -13.77
C GLY A 351 18.21 24.06 -12.69
N THR A 352 18.45 22.75 -12.54
CA THR A 352 17.86 21.96 -11.45
C THR A 352 18.50 22.31 -10.11
N ARG A 353 17.77 22.03 -9.03
CA ARG A 353 18.19 22.37 -7.66
C ARG A 353 17.95 21.19 -6.74
N ASP A 354 18.94 20.83 -5.93
CA ASP A 354 18.83 19.82 -4.88
C ASP A 354 18.94 20.51 -3.52
N THR A 355 18.01 20.22 -2.61
CA THR A 355 18.11 20.67 -1.21
C THR A 355 18.15 19.49 -0.27
N THR A 356 18.88 19.64 0.84
CA THR A 356 18.90 18.67 1.92
C THR A 356 18.72 19.39 3.24
N ASP A 357 17.70 19.02 4.00
CA ASP A 357 17.36 19.56 5.30
C ASP A 357 17.55 18.48 6.37
N TYR A 358 18.33 18.74 7.40
CA TYR A 358 18.58 17.79 8.49
C TYR A 358 17.73 18.19 9.70
N ASP A 359 17.30 17.24 10.52
CA ASP A 359 16.73 17.54 11.84
C ASP A 359 17.74 17.20 12.92
N GLN A 360 18.68 18.12 13.13
CA GLN A 360 19.84 17.85 13.99
C GLN A 360 19.43 17.75 15.47
N ASP A 361 18.29 18.34 15.84
CA ASP A 361 17.79 18.35 17.21
C ASP A 361 16.73 17.25 17.46
N SER A 362 16.43 16.42 16.46
CA SER A 362 15.45 15.32 16.54
C SER A 362 14.09 15.80 17.08
N THR A 363 13.63 16.94 16.56
CA THR A 363 12.36 17.58 16.94
C THR A 363 11.21 17.20 16.03
N GLN A 364 11.53 16.71 14.83
CA GLN A 364 10.62 16.20 13.83
C GLN A 364 10.56 14.68 13.93
N ALA A 365 9.63 14.06 13.19
CA ALA A 365 9.58 12.61 13.05
C ALA A 365 10.56 12.08 11.98
N TRP A 366 11.20 13.00 11.26
CA TRP A 366 12.16 12.71 10.19
C TRP A 366 13.55 13.19 10.59
N SER A 367 14.57 12.45 10.17
CA SER A 367 15.98 12.77 10.41
C SER A 367 16.58 13.64 9.31
N ARG A 368 16.07 13.50 8.08
CA ARG A 368 16.50 14.27 6.91
C ARG A 368 15.45 14.29 5.80
N VAL A 369 15.33 15.40 5.09
CA VAL A 369 14.57 15.51 3.83
C VAL A 369 15.52 15.90 2.70
N GLU A 370 15.46 15.16 1.58
CA GLU A 370 16.18 15.47 0.36
C GLU A 370 15.18 15.77 -0.76
N SER A 371 15.19 16.97 -1.32
CA SER A 371 14.28 17.36 -2.41
C SER A 371 15.04 17.74 -3.66
N ARG A 372 14.51 17.38 -4.83
CA ARG A 372 14.94 17.88 -6.14
C ARG A 372 13.87 18.76 -6.75
N PHE A 373 14.28 19.85 -7.36
CA PHE A 373 13.44 20.76 -8.12
C PHE A 373 13.87 20.79 -9.58
N ASP A 374 12.89 20.87 -10.48
CA ASP A 374 13.12 21.09 -11.90
C ASP A 374 13.67 22.50 -12.19
N ALA A 375 14.05 22.74 -13.44
CA ALA A 375 14.59 24.03 -13.88
C ALA A 375 13.60 25.21 -13.77
N GLN A 376 12.30 24.93 -13.53
CA GLN A 376 11.27 25.93 -13.27
C GLN A 376 11.05 26.17 -11.77
N GLY A 377 11.75 25.44 -10.90
CA GLY A 377 11.66 25.54 -9.44
C GLY A 377 10.49 24.77 -8.83
N ARG A 378 9.90 23.81 -9.56
CA ARG A 378 8.85 22.91 -9.05
C ARG A 378 9.49 21.65 -8.50
N GLU A 379 9.02 21.16 -7.36
CA GLU A 379 9.57 19.96 -6.72
C GLU A 379 9.26 18.71 -7.57
N ASP A 380 10.30 18.00 -8.01
CA ASP A 380 10.23 16.82 -8.88
C ASP A 380 10.16 15.53 -8.06
N TYR A 381 11.03 15.40 -7.05
CA TYR A 381 10.94 14.31 -6.07
C TYR A 381 11.43 14.76 -4.70
N ALA A 382 10.98 14.07 -3.64
CA ALA A 382 11.49 14.23 -2.28
C ALA A 382 11.67 12.88 -1.56
N ASN A 383 12.78 12.70 -0.86
CA ASN A 383 13.01 11.57 0.04
C ASN A 383 12.96 12.06 1.49
N VAL A 384 12.01 11.57 2.27
CA VAL A 384 11.86 11.85 3.70
C VAL A 384 12.37 10.65 4.48
N PHE A 385 13.51 10.80 5.15
CA PHE A 385 14.11 9.75 5.99
C PHE A 385 13.55 9.87 7.41
N ILE A 386 12.94 8.80 7.92
CA ILE A 386 12.27 8.77 9.21
C ILE A 386 13.24 8.25 10.28
N ASP A 387 13.06 8.68 11.53
CA ASP A 387 13.97 8.35 12.64
C ASP A 387 14.09 6.85 12.95
N ASP A 388 13.11 6.04 12.55
CA ASP A 388 13.12 4.58 12.70
C ASP A 388 13.95 3.84 11.64
N GLY A 389 14.54 4.57 10.69
CA GLY A 389 15.33 4.04 9.58
C GLY A 389 14.54 3.77 8.30
N SER A 390 13.21 3.95 8.32
CA SER A 390 12.37 3.91 7.12
C SER A 390 12.51 5.20 6.30
N ARG A 391 11.95 5.21 5.10
CA ARG A 391 11.84 6.43 4.30
C ARG A 391 10.58 6.46 3.45
N THR A 392 10.08 7.66 3.19
CA THR A 392 9.00 7.91 2.24
C THR A 392 9.54 8.68 1.04
N VAL A 393 9.30 8.15 -0.16
CA VAL A 393 9.67 8.77 -1.43
C VAL A 393 8.42 9.42 -2.02
N HIS A 394 8.49 10.70 -2.34
CA HIS A 394 7.49 11.46 -3.08
C HIS A 394 8.01 11.67 -4.49
N ASP A 395 7.20 11.34 -5.49
CA ASP A 395 7.50 11.52 -6.91
C ASP A 395 6.35 12.33 -7.54
N TYR A 396 6.66 13.54 -8.02
CA TYR A 396 5.68 14.48 -8.55
C TYR A 396 5.72 14.48 -10.08
N ASP A 397 4.57 14.28 -10.73
CA ASP A 397 4.52 14.36 -12.20
C ASP A 397 4.44 15.80 -12.69
N GLN A 398 5.60 16.44 -12.79
CA GLN A 398 5.69 17.81 -13.26
C GLN A 398 5.34 18.01 -14.74
N THR A 399 5.28 16.91 -15.52
CA THR A 399 4.99 16.94 -16.96
C THR A 399 3.59 16.47 -17.32
N ASN A 400 2.84 15.95 -16.35
CA ASN A 400 1.54 15.30 -16.56
C ASN A 400 1.63 14.18 -17.61
N ALA A 401 2.76 13.48 -17.66
CA ALA A 401 3.02 12.40 -18.60
C ALA A 401 2.51 11.03 -18.09
N ARG A 402 2.30 10.92 -16.78
CA ARG A 402 1.70 9.81 -16.05
C ARG A 402 0.24 10.15 -15.74
N GLY A 403 -0.55 9.15 -15.35
CA GLY A 403 -1.96 9.35 -14.98
C GLY A 403 -2.16 9.83 -13.53
N ASP A 404 -1.05 10.00 -12.80
CA ASP A 404 -1.00 10.44 -11.42
C ASP A 404 -0.26 11.77 -11.27
N ARG A 405 -0.74 12.60 -10.34
CA ARG A 405 -0.12 13.87 -9.99
C ARG A 405 1.05 13.69 -9.03
N VAL A 406 0.90 12.77 -8.08
CA VAL A 406 1.92 12.43 -7.09
C VAL A 406 1.82 10.96 -6.70
N SER A 407 2.96 10.29 -6.66
CA SER A 407 3.12 8.95 -6.11
C SER A 407 3.97 9.01 -4.84
N GLN A 408 3.56 8.27 -3.83
CA GLN A 408 4.27 8.15 -2.56
C GLN A 408 4.60 6.68 -2.32
N THR A 409 5.84 6.38 -1.96
CA THR A 409 6.26 5.01 -1.63
C THR A 409 6.97 5.01 -0.29
N HIS A 410 6.43 4.27 0.67
CA HIS A 410 7.08 4.04 1.95
C HIS A 410 7.89 2.75 1.92
N ILE A 411 9.10 2.84 2.43
CA ILE A 411 10.09 1.77 2.44
C ILE A 411 10.53 1.56 3.88
N ASP A 412 10.39 0.34 4.37
CA ASP A 412 10.73 -0.05 5.74
C ASP A 412 12.26 0.07 6.02
N PRO A 413 12.69 -0.04 7.28
CA PRO A 413 14.11 -0.01 7.63
C PRO A 413 14.95 -1.15 7.01
N GLN A 414 14.32 -2.20 6.49
CA GLN A 414 14.95 -3.34 5.80
C GLN A 414 15.06 -3.11 4.27
N GLY A 415 14.52 -2.01 3.74
CA GLY A 415 14.54 -1.68 2.31
C GLY A 415 13.42 -2.30 1.49
N ARG A 416 12.35 -2.81 2.10
CA ARG A 416 11.16 -3.38 1.45
C ARG A 416 10.06 -2.33 1.35
N THR A 417 9.34 -2.31 0.23
CA THR A 417 8.14 -1.48 0.09
C THR A 417 7.07 -1.92 1.07
N ASP A 418 6.60 -1.00 1.90
CA ASP A 418 5.53 -1.20 2.88
C ASP A 418 4.20 -0.81 2.27
N TRP A 419 4.09 0.43 1.77
CA TRP A 419 2.91 0.88 1.03
C TRP A 419 3.26 1.83 -0.10
N THR A 420 2.38 1.89 -1.09
CA THR A 420 2.41 2.86 -2.19
C THR A 420 1.06 3.58 -2.28
N TYR A 421 1.08 4.90 -2.38
CA TYR A 421 -0.13 5.74 -2.44
C TYR A 421 0.01 6.75 -3.57
N ALA A 422 -0.85 6.67 -4.58
CA ALA A 422 -0.87 7.59 -5.71
C ALA A 422 -2.13 8.44 -5.70
N THR A 423 -1.98 9.74 -5.96
CA THR A 423 -3.10 10.66 -6.22
C THR A 423 -3.20 10.89 -7.71
N LEU A 424 -4.32 10.50 -8.29
CA LEU A 424 -4.60 10.56 -9.71
C LEU A 424 -4.91 11.99 -10.18
N ASP A 425 -4.77 12.25 -11.48
CA ASP A 425 -5.04 13.56 -12.08
C ASP A 425 -6.51 14.02 -11.92
N ASP A 426 -7.43 13.07 -11.83
CA ASP A 426 -8.86 13.32 -11.61
C ASP A 426 -9.23 13.56 -10.13
N GLY A 427 -8.26 13.43 -9.22
CA GLY A 427 -8.42 13.55 -7.77
C GLY A 427 -8.74 12.24 -7.05
N GLY A 428 -8.86 11.11 -7.75
CA GLY A 428 -8.94 9.79 -7.15
C GLY A 428 -7.62 9.34 -6.52
N HIS A 429 -7.65 8.21 -5.81
CA HIS A 429 -6.47 7.66 -5.16
C HIS A 429 -6.35 6.16 -5.37
N ASP A 430 -5.14 5.70 -5.64
CA ASP A 430 -4.76 4.28 -5.63
C ASP A 430 -3.88 4.02 -4.41
N TRP A 431 -4.21 3.01 -3.61
CA TRP A 431 -3.43 2.61 -2.44
C TRP A 431 -3.11 1.12 -2.50
N ILE A 432 -1.84 0.79 -2.26
CA ILE A 432 -1.31 -0.57 -2.14
C ILE A 432 -0.60 -0.65 -0.79
N ASP A 433 -0.92 -1.67 -0.02
CA ASP A 433 -0.33 -1.95 1.29
C ASP A 433 0.16 -3.40 1.31
N HIS A 434 1.41 -3.61 1.73
CA HIS A 434 2.07 -4.89 1.81
C HIS A 434 2.15 -5.32 3.27
N ASP A 435 1.55 -6.45 3.65
CA ASP A 435 1.76 -6.98 5.00
C ASP A 435 3.13 -7.64 5.14
N GLN A 436 4.09 -6.82 5.54
CA GLN A 436 5.45 -7.28 5.74
C GLN A 436 5.65 -8.15 6.98
N THR A 437 4.69 -8.15 7.90
CA THR A 437 4.75 -8.85 9.19
C THR A 437 3.97 -10.15 9.21
N GLY A 438 3.04 -10.34 8.26
CA GLY A 438 2.06 -11.43 8.26
C GLY A 438 1.13 -11.36 9.48
N ALA A 439 0.83 -10.13 9.94
CA ALA A 439 -0.08 -9.91 11.06
C ALA A 439 -1.56 -9.97 10.63
N ARG A 440 -1.82 -9.77 9.33
CA ARG A 440 -3.09 -9.90 8.64
C ARG A 440 -3.15 -11.26 7.96
N GLY A 441 -4.34 -11.65 7.48
CA GLY A 441 -4.52 -12.86 6.65
C GLY A 441 -4.27 -12.62 5.16
N ASP A 442 -3.82 -11.42 4.81
CA ASP A 442 -3.49 -10.97 3.48
C ASP A 442 -2.04 -10.52 3.39
N SER A 443 -1.43 -10.76 2.23
CA SER A 443 -0.07 -10.34 1.92
C SER A 443 -0.01 -9.00 1.19
N ILE A 444 -1.07 -8.67 0.43
CA ILE A 444 -1.21 -7.41 -0.29
C ILE A 444 -2.67 -6.98 -0.28
N TRP A 445 -2.91 -5.74 0.12
CA TRP A 445 -4.20 -5.09 0.03
C TRP A 445 -4.11 -3.91 -0.95
N GLN A 446 -5.05 -3.83 -1.90
CA GLN A 446 -5.09 -2.76 -2.89
C GLN A 446 -6.50 -2.20 -3.01
N ASN A 447 -6.62 -0.89 -3.17
CA ASN A 447 -7.89 -0.28 -3.53
C ASN A 447 -7.73 0.97 -4.39
N ARG A 448 -8.83 1.35 -5.04
CA ARG A 448 -9.00 2.64 -5.70
C ARG A 448 -10.19 3.38 -5.09
N THR A 449 -10.03 4.68 -4.94
CA THR A 449 -11.12 5.60 -4.58
C THR A 449 -11.32 6.66 -5.65
N ASP A 450 -12.56 7.09 -5.85
CA ASP A 450 -12.89 8.22 -6.70
C ASP A 450 -12.51 9.57 -6.06
N ALA A 451 -12.69 10.66 -6.81
CA ALA A 451 -12.38 12.01 -6.33
C ALA A 451 -13.23 12.48 -5.14
N GLN A 452 -14.30 11.75 -4.78
CA GLN A 452 -15.12 11.99 -3.60
C GLN A 452 -14.70 11.12 -2.40
N GLY A 453 -13.71 10.24 -2.57
CA GLY A 453 -13.21 9.32 -1.56
C GLY A 453 -14.07 8.06 -1.41
N ARG A 454 -14.94 7.73 -2.37
CA ARG A 454 -15.71 6.49 -2.38
C ARG A 454 -14.89 5.39 -3.05
N GLU A 455 -14.93 4.18 -2.49
CA GLU A 455 -14.18 3.04 -3.03
C GLU A 455 -14.79 2.56 -4.36
N ASP A 456 -13.98 2.52 -5.40
CA ASP A 456 -14.34 2.08 -6.76
C ASP A 456 -14.09 0.57 -6.89
N TRP A 457 -12.92 0.10 -6.49
CA TRP A 457 -12.61 -1.32 -6.40
C TRP A 457 -11.62 -1.63 -5.28
N ARG A 458 -11.61 -2.89 -4.86
CA ARG A 458 -10.68 -3.49 -3.90
C ARG A 458 -10.15 -4.81 -4.45
N TYR A 459 -8.85 -5.06 -4.30
CA TYR A 459 -8.19 -6.30 -4.68
C TYR A 459 -7.26 -6.74 -3.55
N VAL A 460 -7.53 -7.91 -2.96
CA VAL A 460 -6.79 -8.46 -1.82
C VAL A 460 -6.11 -9.75 -2.25
N THR A 461 -4.83 -9.89 -1.95
CA THR A 461 -4.06 -11.14 -2.12
C THR A 461 -3.87 -11.77 -0.76
N LEU A 462 -4.46 -12.95 -0.56
CA LEU A 462 -4.40 -13.71 0.68
C LEU A 462 -3.02 -14.36 0.86
N ASP A 463 -2.67 -14.72 2.10
CA ASP A 463 -1.38 -15.37 2.42
C ASP A 463 -1.18 -16.73 1.74
N ASP A 464 -2.28 -17.43 1.43
CA ASP A 464 -2.26 -18.70 0.71
C ASP A 464 -2.07 -18.53 -0.81
N GLY A 465 -2.08 -17.29 -1.32
CA GLY A 465 -2.00 -16.95 -2.73
C GLY A 465 -3.35 -16.78 -3.42
N GLY A 466 -4.48 -16.99 -2.71
CA GLY A 466 -5.81 -16.69 -3.21
C GLY A 466 -6.05 -15.19 -3.36
N HIS A 467 -7.13 -14.83 -4.06
CA HIS A 467 -7.49 -13.45 -4.30
C HIS A 467 -8.97 -13.17 -3.98
N GLU A 468 -9.22 -12.01 -3.41
CA GLU A 468 -10.57 -11.46 -3.25
C GLU A 468 -10.65 -10.14 -4.01
N TRP A 469 -11.69 -9.99 -4.83
CA TRP A 469 -11.93 -8.80 -5.61
C TRP A 469 -13.32 -8.25 -5.32
N THR A 470 -13.42 -6.93 -5.23
CA THR A 470 -14.69 -6.21 -5.10
C THR A 470 -14.67 -5.03 -6.04
N ASP A 471 -15.76 -4.82 -6.76
CA ASP A 471 -15.97 -3.70 -7.66
C ASP A 471 -17.31 -3.06 -7.31
N PHE A 472 -17.31 -1.73 -7.16
CA PHE A 472 -18.46 -0.94 -6.77
C PHE A 472 -18.87 -0.04 -7.93
N ASP A 473 -20.16 -0.07 -8.29
CA ASP A 473 -20.67 0.84 -9.31
C ASP A 473 -20.98 2.24 -8.74
N GLN A 474 -19.93 3.01 -8.47
CA GLN A 474 -20.08 4.35 -7.88
C GLN A 474 -20.84 5.35 -8.77
N ALA A 475 -20.96 5.06 -10.06
CA ALA A 475 -21.66 5.90 -11.05
C ALA A 475 -23.10 5.44 -11.33
N GLY A 476 -23.51 4.26 -10.86
CA GLY A 476 -24.80 3.65 -11.21
C GLY A 476 -24.95 3.44 -12.72
N ALA A 477 -23.86 3.08 -13.40
CA ALA A 477 -23.84 2.85 -14.84
C ALA A 477 -24.29 1.43 -15.22
N ARG A 478 -24.26 0.50 -14.27
CA ARG A 478 -24.66 -0.90 -14.35
C ARG A 478 -25.99 -1.10 -13.60
N GLY A 479 -26.49 -2.34 -13.59
CA GLY A 479 -27.66 -2.72 -12.78
C GLY A 479 -27.30 -3.27 -11.40
N ASP A 480 -26.01 -3.49 -11.17
CA ASP A 480 -25.42 -3.93 -9.92
C ASP A 480 -24.78 -2.77 -9.16
N SER A 481 -24.91 -2.82 -7.84
CA SER A 481 -24.24 -1.91 -6.91
C SER A 481 -22.83 -2.38 -6.58
N SER A 482 -22.61 -3.71 -6.55
CA SER A 482 -21.29 -4.29 -6.39
C SER A 482 -21.18 -5.72 -6.91
N VAL A 483 -19.98 -6.09 -7.35
CA VAL A 483 -19.58 -7.46 -7.67
C VAL A 483 -18.42 -7.84 -6.78
N GLN A 484 -18.53 -8.98 -6.10
CA GLN A 484 -17.47 -9.56 -5.30
C GLN A 484 -17.14 -10.96 -5.82
N SER A 485 -15.87 -11.34 -5.78
CA SER A 485 -15.44 -12.68 -6.17
C SER A 485 -14.22 -13.13 -5.40
N ARG A 486 -14.11 -14.43 -5.18
CA ARG A 486 -12.93 -15.07 -4.61
C ARG A 486 -12.36 -16.11 -5.57
N THR A 487 -11.05 -16.18 -5.66
CA THR A 487 -10.32 -17.25 -6.33
C THR A 487 -9.35 -17.91 -5.37
N ASP A 488 -9.17 -19.21 -5.51
CA ASP A 488 -8.14 -19.93 -4.78
C ASP A 488 -6.71 -19.57 -5.26
N ALA A 489 -5.71 -20.13 -4.59
CA ALA A 489 -4.29 -19.92 -4.90
C ALA A 489 -3.85 -20.38 -6.30
N TRP A 490 -4.71 -21.13 -7.01
CA TRP A 490 -4.45 -21.65 -8.35
C TRP A 490 -5.20 -20.83 -9.42
N GLY A 491 -5.91 -19.78 -9.00
CA GLY A 491 -6.71 -18.90 -9.86
C GLY A 491 -8.05 -19.51 -10.27
N ARG A 492 -8.52 -20.56 -9.60
CA ARG A 492 -9.85 -21.13 -9.83
C ARG A 492 -10.87 -20.35 -9.02
N GLN A 493 -12.02 -20.07 -9.62
CA GLN A 493 -13.11 -19.36 -8.95
C GLN A 493 -13.66 -20.21 -7.80
N ASP A 494 -13.79 -19.60 -6.62
CA ASP A 494 -14.34 -20.17 -5.39
C ASP A 494 -15.81 -19.73 -5.27
N TRP A 495 -16.05 -18.42 -5.18
CA TRP A 495 -17.41 -17.88 -5.20
C TRP A 495 -17.50 -16.52 -5.88
N VAL A 496 -18.72 -16.14 -6.28
CA VAL A 496 -19.10 -14.83 -6.82
C VAL A 496 -20.40 -14.35 -6.18
N ASN A 497 -20.46 -13.07 -5.84
CA ASN A 497 -21.61 -12.40 -5.25
C ASN A 497 -21.89 -11.10 -6.00
N ILE A 498 -23.05 -11.00 -6.64
CA ILE A 498 -23.48 -9.80 -7.37
C ILE A 498 -24.65 -9.19 -6.62
N VAL A 499 -24.46 -7.99 -6.07
CA VAL A 499 -25.53 -7.26 -5.36
C VAL A 499 -26.12 -6.23 -6.30
N GLN A 500 -27.40 -6.40 -6.64
CA GLN A 500 -28.14 -5.52 -7.52
C GLN A 500 -28.49 -4.18 -6.85
N ASP A 501 -28.82 -3.15 -7.63
CA ASP A 501 -29.16 -1.81 -7.11
C ASP A 501 -30.38 -1.79 -6.16
N ASP A 502 -31.29 -2.76 -6.31
CA ASP A 502 -32.48 -2.90 -5.46
C ASP A 502 -32.19 -3.65 -4.14
N GLY A 503 -30.95 -4.11 -3.93
CA GLY A 503 -30.50 -4.87 -2.77
C GLY A 503 -30.65 -6.39 -2.90
N SER A 504 -31.28 -6.89 -3.97
CA SER A 504 -31.28 -8.32 -4.29
C SER A 504 -29.88 -8.80 -4.67
N ARG A 505 -29.61 -10.11 -4.60
CA ARG A 505 -28.28 -10.63 -4.97
C ARG A 505 -28.28 -11.99 -5.64
N ASP A 506 -27.28 -12.20 -6.49
CA ASP A 506 -26.93 -13.49 -7.09
C ASP A 506 -25.66 -14.02 -6.44
N TRP A 507 -25.70 -15.24 -5.91
CA TRP A 507 -24.55 -15.93 -5.32
C TRP A 507 -24.22 -17.16 -6.15
N THR A 508 -22.95 -17.38 -6.45
CA THR A 508 -22.45 -18.60 -7.09
C THR A 508 -21.30 -19.15 -6.27
N ASP A 509 -21.33 -20.44 -5.98
CA ASP A 509 -20.31 -21.18 -5.26
C ASP A 509 -19.79 -22.32 -6.15
N HIS A 510 -18.48 -22.52 -6.20
CA HIS A 510 -17.82 -23.50 -7.03
C HIS A 510 -17.05 -24.48 -6.14
N ASP A 511 -17.24 -25.77 -6.37
CA ASP A 511 -16.40 -26.80 -5.76
C ASP A 511 -15.08 -26.91 -6.53
N GLN A 512 -14.23 -25.93 -6.29
CA GLN A 512 -12.95 -25.78 -6.94
C GLN A 512 -12.00 -26.94 -6.63
N ASP A 513 -12.11 -27.60 -5.48
CA ASP A 513 -11.26 -28.73 -5.08
C ASP A 513 -11.85 -30.12 -5.35
N GLY A 514 -13.13 -30.19 -5.75
CA GLY A 514 -13.82 -31.42 -6.10
C GLY A 514 -14.12 -32.28 -4.86
N SER A 515 -14.27 -31.65 -3.69
CA SER A 515 -14.50 -32.33 -2.42
C SER A 515 -15.98 -32.57 -2.12
N GLN A 516 -16.86 -31.86 -2.82
CA GLN A 516 -18.31 -31.91 -2.66
C GLN A 516 -18.93 -32.89 -3.66
N GLY A 517 -20.22 -33.22 -3.45
CA GLY A 517 -20.99 -34.01 -4.43
C GLY A 517 -21.54 -33.17 -5.60
N TRP A 518 -21.27 -31.86 -5.57
CA TRP A 518 -21.74 -30.86 -6.52
C TRP A 518 -20.57 -30.06 -7.06
N SER A 519 -20.68 -29.59 -8.29
CA SER A 519 -19.66 -28.79 -8.97
C SER A 519 -19.90 -27.29 -8.82
N VAL A 520 -21.17 -26.85 -8.86
CA VAL A 520 -21.56 -25.44 -8.75
C VAL A 520 -22.93 -25.32 -8.07
N VAL A 521 -23.07 -24.34 -7.17
CA VAL A 521 -24.37 -23.89 -6.64
C VAL A 521 -24.61 -22.44 -7.07
N THR A 522 -25.78 -22.15 -7.65
CA THR A 522 -26.19 -20.77 -7.97
C THR A 522 -27.48 -20.44 -7.21
N SER A 523 -27.51 -19.33 -6.50
CA SER A 523 -28.66 -18.90 -5.69
C SER A 523 -29.03 -17.45 -5.96
N ARG A 524 -30.33 -17.15 -5.95
CA ARG A 524 -30.88 -15.80 -6.03
C ARG A 524 -31.54 -15.44 -4.72
N PHE A 525 -31.33 -14.21 -4.25
CA PHE A 525 -31.98 -13.68 -3.05
C PHE A 525 -32.70 -12.37 -3.36
N ASP A 526 -33.84 -12.16 -2.72
CA ASP A 526 -34.53 -10.87 -2.73
C ASP A 526 -33.79 -9.79 -1.93
N ALA A 527 -34.31 -8.56 -1.98
CA ALA A 527 -33.75 -7.41 -1.28
C ALA A 527 -33.80 -7.50 0.27
N TRP A 528 -34.52 -8.48 0.82
CA TRP A 528 -34.56 -8.77 2.26
C TRP A 528 -33.65 -9.95 2.64
N GLY A 529 -32.90 -10.51 1.69
CA GLY A 529 -31.97 -11.62 1.89
C GLY A 529 -32.66 -12.98 1.96
N ARG A 530 -33.93 -13.10 1.52
CA ARG A 530 -34.64 -14.37 1.44
C ARG A 530 -34.34 -15.01 0.08
N GLN A 531 -34.15 -16.32 0.05
CA GLN A 531 -33.79 -17.02 -1.18
C GLN A 531 -35.01 -17.20 -2.09
N ASP A 532 -34.88 -16.80 -3.35
CA ASP A 532 -35.92 -16.91 -4.38
C ASP A 532 -35.81 -18.26 -5.09
N TYR A 533 -34.60 -18.60 -5.56
CA TYR A 533 -34.32 -19.89 -6.18
C TYR A 533 -32.87 -20.34 -5.95
N ALA A 534 -32.63 -21.63 -6.13
CA ALA A 534 -31.30 -22.25 -6.14
C ALA A 534 -31.19 -23.27 -7.27
N ASN A 535 -30.01 -23.40 -7.89
CA ASN A 535 -29.66 -24.56 -8.69
C ASN A 535 -28.41 -25.20 -8.12
N VAL A 536 -28.42 -26.51 -7.91
CA VAL A 536 -27.28 -27.32 -7.49
C VAL A 536 -26.91 -28.23 -8.65
N TYR A 537 -25.73 -28.02 -9.23
CA TYR A 537 -25.23 -28.83 -10.35
C TYR A 537 -24.33 -29.93 -9.79
N ALA A 538 -24.74 -31.19 -9.92
CA ALA A 538 -23.98 -32.35 -9.45
C ALA A 538 -22.80 -32.66 -10.37
N ASP A 539 -21.81 -33.40 -9.85
CA ASP A 539 -20.62 -33.81 -10.63
C ASP A 539 -20.93 -34.78 -11.78
N ASP A 540 -22.04 -35.50 -11.70
CA ASP A 540 -22.51 -36.42 -12.75
C ASP A 540 -23.25 -35.70 -13.89
N GLY A 541 -23.41 -34.37 -13.79
CA GLY A 541 -24.12 -33.51 -14.73
C GLY A 541 -25.61 -33.34 -14.45
N SER A 542 -26.19 -34.04 -13.46
CA SER A 542 -27.55 -33.80 -12.99
C SER A 542 -27.67 -32.45 -12.27
N ARG A 543 -28.89 -31.97 -12.06
CA ARG A 543 -29.14 -30.69 -11.42
C ARG A 543 -30.43 -30.69 -10.61
N ASP A 544 -30.35 -30.25 -9.36
CA ASP A 544 -31.51 -29.90 -8.56
C ASP A 544 -31.84 -28.41 -8.69
N GLN A 545 -33.12 -28.08 -8.84
CA GLN A 545 -33.64 -26.72 -8.89
C GLN A 545 -34.65 -26.52 -7.76
N HIS A 546 -34.40 -25.52 -6.92
CA HIS A 546 -35.28 -25.10 -5.84
C HIS A 546 -35.92 -23.76 -6.21
N ASP A 547 -37.24 -23.65 -6.12
CA ASP A 547 -38.01 -22.42 -6.30
C ASP A 547 -38.83 -22.18 -5.03
N TYR A 548 -38.72 -21.00 -4.44
CA TYR A 548 -39.34 -20.66 -3.15
C TYR A 548 -40.38 -19.56 -3.34
N ASP A 549 -41.54 -19.69 -2.69
CA ASP A 549 -42.55 -18.63 -2.62
C ASP A 549 -42.31 -17.72 -1.41
N GLN A 550 -41.22 -16.98 -1.48
CA GLN A 550 -40.75 -16.08 -0.43
C GLN A 550 -41.75 -14.97 -0.08
N ASP A 551 -42.64 -14.56 -0.99
CA ASP A 551 -43.68 -13.56 -0.72
C ASP A 551 -45.04 -14.15 -0.32
N GLY A 552 -45.19 -15.47 -0.33
CA GLY A 552 -46.42 -16.17 0.03
C GLY A 552 -47.58 -15.89 -0.93
N SER A 553 -47.27 -15.59 -2.19
CA SER A 553 -48.28 -15.25 -3.21
C SER A 553 -48.84 -16.46 -3.95
N LYS A 554 -48.23 -17.63 -3.81
CA LYS A 554 -48.63 -18.91 -4.40
C LYS A 554 -49.47 -19.71 -3.39
N GLY A 555 -49.90 -20.90 -3.80
CA GLY A 555 -50.52 -21.88 -2.89
C GLY A 555 -49.52 -22.90 -2.34
N TRP A 556 -48.27 -22.78 -2.78
CA TRP A 556 -47.13 -23.61 -2.42
C TRP A 556 -46.04 -22.73 -1.83
N ASN A 557 -45.22 -23.29 -0.95
CA ASN A 557 -44.08 -22.60 -0.34
C ASN A 557 -42.75 -22.92 -1.03
N ALA A 558 -42.62 -24.10 -1.65
CA ALA A 558 -41.43 -24.49 -2.40
C ALA A 558 -41.73 -25.54 -3.47
N VAL A 559 -40.96 -25.51 -4.56
CA VAL A 559 -40.88 -26.57 -5.57
C VAL A 559 -39.43 -27.00 -5.71
N VAL A 560 -39.18 -28.31 -5.67
CA VAL A 560 -37.86 -28.91 -5.86
C VAL A 560 -37.92 -29.88 -7.03
N SER A 561 -37.23 -29.57 -8.12
CA SER A 561 -37.19 -30.37 -9.36
C SER A 561 -35.79 -30.94 -9.59
N HIS A 562 -35.69 -32.25 -9.82
CA HIS A 562 -34.46 -32.94 -10.17
C HIS A 562 -34.39 -33.19 -11.68
N PHE A 563 -33.28 -32.79 -12.31
CA PHE A 563 -33.02 -32.97 -13.73
C PHE A 563 -31.85 -33.94 -13.95
N ASP A 564 -32.00 -34.84 -14.91
CA ASP A 564 -30.91 -35.72 -15.34
C ASP A 564 -29.79 -34.96 -16.07
N ALA A 565 -28.69 -35.66 -16.36
CA ALA A 565 -27.53 -35.09 -17.06
C ALA A 565 -27.81 -34.61 -18.50
N TRP A 566 -29.00 -34.87 -19.05
CA TRP A 566 -29.46 -34.34 -20.34
C TRP A 566 -30.44 -33.17 -20.19
N GLY A 567 -30.70 -32.71 -18.97
CA GLY A 567 -31.60 -31.61 -18.66
C GLY A 567 -33.08 -31.98 -18.73
N ARG A 568 -33.42 -33.27 -18.59
CA ARG A 568 -34.81 -33.74 -18.54
C ARG A 568 -35.23 -33.88 -17.08
N GLU A 569 -36.40 -33.37 -16.73
CA GLU A 569 -36.95 -33.50 -15.38
C GLU A 569 -37.27 -34.97 -15.08
N ALA A 570 -36.62 -35.53 -14.06
CA ALA A 570 -36.83 -36.89 -13.61
C ALA A 570 -37.93 -36.94 -12.56
N HIS A 571 -37.87 -36.06 -11.55
CA HIS A 571 -38.93 -35.95 -10.55
C HIS A 571 -39.00 -34.55 -9.94
N ALA A 572 -40.15 -34.21 -9.36
CA ALA A 572 -40.35 -32.95 -8.65
C ALA A 572 -41.23 -33.12 -7.42
N SER A 573 -40.94 -32.34 -6.38
CA SER A 573 -41.78 -32.20 -5.17
C SER A 573 -42.28 -30.77 -5.05
N MET A 574 -43.59 -30.58 -4.93
CA MET A 574 -44.23 -29.28 -4.64
C MET A 574 -44.80 -29.32 -3.23
N TYR A 575 -44.27 -28.46 -2.36
CA TYR A 575 -44.65 -28.35 -0.96
C TYR A 575 -45.72 -27.26 -0.81
N GLN A 576 -46.91 -27.65 -0.37
CA GLN A 576 -48.06 -26.75 -0.24
C GLN A 576 -48.04 -25.99 1.09
N ASP A 577 -48.73 -24.85 1.15
CA ASP A 577 -48.78 -24.01 2.37
C ASP A 577 -49.48 -24.68 3.57
N ASP A 578 -50.33 -25.68 3.31
CA ASP A 578 -51.03 -26.45 4.34
C ASP A 578 -50.20 -27.62 4.89
N GLY A 579 -48.96 -27.78 4.42
CA GLY A 579 -48.04 -28.86 4.78
C GLY A 579 -48.18 -30.11 3.91
N SER A 580 -49.18 -30.20 3.02
CA SER A 580 -49.28 -31.28 2.03
C SER A 580 -48.18 -31.18 0.97
N ARG A 581 -47.96 -32.25 0.21
CA ARG A 581 -46.93 -32.32 -0.83
C ARG A 581 -47.43 -33.07 -2.05
N ASP A 582 -47.28 -32.48 -3.23
CA ASP A 582 -47.41 -33.18 -4.50
C ASP A 582 -46.04 -33.67 -4.98
N TRP A 583 -45.99 -34.88 -5.55
CA TRP A 583 -44.78 -35.48 -6.10
C TRP A 583 -45.05 -36.00 -7.50
N VAL A 584 -44.13 -35.74 -8.43
CA VAL A 584 -44.21 -36.22 -9.80
C VAL A 584 -42.93 -36.97 -10.13
N ASP A 585 -43.05 -38.13 -10.75
CA ASP A 585 -41.94 -38.97 -11.22
C ASP A 585 -42.14 -39.31 -12.70
N HIS A 586 -41.13 -39.06 -13.53
CA HIS A 586 -41.15 -39.26 -14.96
C HIS A 586 -40.32 -40.49 -15.33
N ASP A 587 -40.77 -41.26 -16.33
CA ASP A 587 -39.92 -42.29 -16.93
C ASP A 587 -39.07 -41.66 -18.03
N GLN A 588 -38.01 -40.94 -17.64
CA GLN A 588 -37.19 -40.20 -18.60
C GLN A 588 -36.52 -41.10 -19.65
N ASP A 589 -36.19 -42.35 -19.34
CA ASP A 589 -35.49 -43.25 -20.26
C ASP A 589 -36.41 -44.24 -20.98
N GLY A 590 -37.70 -44.26 -20.64
CA GLY A 590 -38.70 -45.14 -21.25
C GLY A 590 -38.48 -46.60 -20.86
N SER A 591 -37.88 -46.86 -19.69
CA SER A 591 -37.55 -48.21 -19.22
C SER A 591 -38.68 -48.87 -18.44
N GLN A 592 -39.68 -48.10 -18.01
CA GLN A 592 -40.82 -48.53 -17.24
C GLN A 592 -42.01 -48.82 -18.17
N GLY A 593 -43.08 -49.40 -17.62
CA GLY A 593 -44.35 -49.57 -18.35
C GLY A 593 -45.24 -48.31 -18.30
N TRP A 594 -44.84 -47.34 -17.50
CA TRP A 594 -45.52 -46.09 -17.23
C TRP A 594 -44.65 -44.92 -17.70
N SER A 595 -45.30 -43.83 -18.10
CA SER A 595 -44.66 -42.60 -18.55
C SER A 595 -44.48 -41.57 -17.42
N ARG A 596 -45.40 -41.57 -16.45
CA ARG A 596 -45.35 -40.67 -15.28
C ARG A 596 -46.22 -41.17 -14.12
N VAL A 597 -45.79 -40.92 -12.89
CA VAL A 597 -46.58 -41.06 -11.66
C VAL A 597 -46.78 -39.69 -11.02
N GLU A 598 -47.99 -39.38 -10.57
CA GLU A 598 -48.33 -38.18 -9.79
C GLU A 598 -48.92 -38.64 -8.45
N SER A 599 -48.29 -38.29 -7.33
CA SER A 599 -48.74 -38.64 -5.97
C SER A 599 -49.03 -37.40 -5.13
N HIS A 600 -50.05 -37.46 -4.29
CA HIS A 600 -50.39 -36.43 -3.31
C HIS A 600 -50.25 -36.98 -1.89
N PHE A 601 -49.51 -36.28 -1.04
CA PHE A 601 -49.26 -36.62 0.36
C PHE A 601 -49.94 -35.60 1.27
N ASP A 602 -50.56 -36.08 2.35
CA ASP A 602 -51.11 -35.21 3.39
C ASP A 602 -50.01 -34.52 4.22
N ALA A 603 -50.43 -33.62 5.11
CA ALA A 603 -49.51 -32.86 5.98
C ALA A 603 -48.71 -33.72 6.98
N TRP A 604 -48.98 -35.02 7.08
CA TRP A 604 -48.21 -35.98 7.88
C TRP A 604 -47.31 -36.87 7.01
N GLY A 605 -47.23 -36.60 5.70
CA GLY A 605 -46.42 -37.36 4.76
C GLY A 605 -47.02 -38.70 4.34
N ARG A 606 -48.32 -38.91 4.55
CA ARG A 606 -49.03 -40.13 4.11
C ARG A 606 -49.62 -39.91 2.73
N GLU A 607 -49.41 -40.86 1.82
CA GLU A 607 -49.95 -40.80 0.46
C GLU A 607 -51.48 -40.93 0.52
N ALA A 608 -52.19 -39.91 0.03
CA ALA A 608 -53.65 -39.87 -0.01
C ALA A 608 -54.18 -40.41 -1.34
N HIS A 609 -53.55 -40.04 -2.46
CA HIS A 609 -53.88 -40.58 -3.77
C HIS A 609 -52.70 -40.52 -4.74
N ALA A 610 -52.72 -41.36 -5.77
CA ALA A 610 -51.74 -41.37 -6.84
C ALA A 610 -52.38 -41.67 -8.20
N THR A 611 -51.83 -41.10 -9.27
CA THR A 611 -52.21 -41.41 -10.66
C THR A 611 -50.97 -41.87 -11.43
N MET A 612 -50.98 -43.09 -11.95
CA MET A 612 -49.94 -43.65 -12.79
C MET A 612 -50.40 -43.64 -14.25
N TYR A 613 -49.72 -42.90 -15.11
CA TYR A 613 -50.00 -42.82 -16.55
C TYR A 613 -49.17 -43.85 -17.29
N GLN A 614 -49.83 -44.78 -17.97
CA GLN A 614 -49.18 -45.86 -18.71
C GLN A 614 -48.72 -45.38 -20.11
N ASP A 615 -47.76 -46.07 -20.70
CA ASP A 615 -47.23 -45.72 -22.04
C ASP A 615 -48.25 -45.87 -23.18
N ASP A 616 -49.28 -46.70 -22.99
CA ASP A 616 -50.36 -46.92 -23.96
C ASP A 616 -51.47 -45.84 -23.88
N GLY A 617 -51.31 -44.86 -22.99
CA GLY A 617 -52.26 -43.79 -22.73
C GLY A 617 -53.34 -44.13 -21.70
N SER A 618 -53.39 -45.36 -21.19
CA SER A 618 -54.22 -45.72 -20.03
C SER A 618 -53.66 -45.14 -18.73
N ARG A 619 -54.43 -45.19 -17.64
CA ARG A 619 -53.96 -44.76 -16.31
C ARG A 619 -54.57 -45.55 -15.17
N ASP A 620 -53.80 -45.74 -14.10
CA ASP A 620 -54.27 -46.25 -12.83
C ASP A 620 -54.43 -45.09 -11.84
N TRP A 621 -55.52 -45.07 -11.08
CA TRP A 621 -55.79 -44.11 -10.02
C TRP A 621 -55.96 -44.84 -8.69
N HIS A 622 -55.14 -44.47 -7.71
CA HIS A 622 -55.10 -45.02 -6.36
C HIS A 622 -55.65 -43.97 -5.39
N ASP A 623 -56.57 -44.37 -4.52
CA ASP A 623 -57.11 -43.57 -3.43
C ASP A 623 -56.97 -44.37 -2.14
N TYR A 624 -56.32 -43.79 -1.13
CA TYR A 624 -55.96 -44.46 0.12
C TYR A 624 -56.76 -43.87 1.28
N ASP A 625 -57.23 -44.73 2.19
CA ASP A 625 -57.82 -44.27 3.45
C ASP A 625 -56.71 -43.94 4.47
N GLN A 626 -56.08 -42.79 4.28
CA GLN A 626 -54.90 -42.38 5.03
C GLN A 626 -55.17 -42.22 6.53
N ASP A 627 -56.39 -41.84 6.94
CA ASP A 627 -56.76 -41.66 8.34
C ASP A 627 -57.47 -42.88 8.97
N GLY A 628 -57.73 -43.93 8.18
CA GLY A 628 -58.39 -45.15 8.64
C GLY A 628 -59.85 -44.91 9.04
N SER A 629 -60.50 -43.89 8.48
CA SER A 629 -61.87 -43.51 8.83
C SER A 629 -62.93 -44.23 7.99
N GLN A 630 -62.54 -44.82 6.86
CA GLN A 630 -63.39 -45.58 5.97
C GLN A 630 -63.45 -47.05 6.41
N GLY A 631 -64.32 -47.83 5.77
CA GLY A 631 -64.35 -49.30 5.95
C GLY A 631 -63.47 -50.05 4.95
N TRP A 632 -62.65 -49.31 4.21
CA TRP A 632 -61.80 -49.77 3.12
C TRP A 632 -60.45 -49.09 3.24
N SER A 633 -59.39 -49.77 2.80
CA SER A 633 -58.01 -49.30 2.91
C SER A 633 -57.49 -48.66 1.62
N ALA A 634 -57.93 -49.13 0.45
CA ALA A 634 -57.61 -48.50 -0.84
C ALA A 634 -58.66 -48.77 -1.93
N LEU A 635 -58.84 -47.82 -2.85
CA LEU A 635 -59.52 -47.98 -4.13
C LEU A 635 -58.49 -47.82 -5.26
N VAL A 636 -58.43 -48.78 -6.18
CA VAL A 636 -57.54 -48.74 -7.35
C VAL A 636 -58.40 -48.87 -8.61
N SER A 637 -58.44 -47.82 -9.43
CA SER A 637 -59.27 -47.77 -10.65
C SER A 637 -58.37 -47.67 -11.89
N HIS A 638 -58.61 -48.53 -12.88
CA HIS A 638 -57.94 -48.50 -14.18
C HIS A 638 -58.82 -47.79 -15.21
N PHE A 639 -58.26 -46.84 -15.94
CA PHE A 639 -58.92 -46.11 -17.02
C PHE A 639 -58.23 -46.39 -18.35
N ASP A 640 -59.03 -46.64 -19.39
CA ASP A 640 -58.49 -46.80 -20.75
C ASP A 640 -57.96 -45.48 -21.33
N ALA A 641 -57.31 -45.55 -22.50
CA ALA A 641 -56.75 -44.39 -23.19
C ALA A 641 -57.80 -43.33 -23.64
N SER A 642 -59.10 -43.62 -23.51
CA SER A 642 -60.20 -42.67 -23.74
C SER A 642 -60.74 -42.06 -22.44
N GLY A 643 -60.16 -42.41 -21.29
CA GLY A 643 -60.57 -41.96 -19.96
C GLY A 643 -61.80 -42.66 -19.39
N ARG A 644 -62.19 -43.83 -19.93
CA ARG A 644 -63.28 -44.65 -19.41
C ARG A 644 -62.75 -45.64 -18.38
N GLU A 645 -63.42 -45.76 -17.24
CA GLU A 645 -63.06 -46.74 -16.21
C GLU A 645 -63.33 -48.16 -16.73
N ALA A 646 -62.28 -48.97 -16.77
CA ALA A 646 -62.29 -50.33 -17.27
C ALA A 646 -62.55 -51.33 -16.15
N HIS A 647 -61.82 -51.19 -15.05
CA HIS A 647 -62.03 -51.99 -13.86
C HIS A 647 -61.55 -51.25 -12.60
N ALA A 648 -62.05 -51.66 -11.44
CA ALA A 648 -61.59 -51.14 -10.16
C ALA A 648 -61.52 -52.22 -9.08
N ASN A 649 -60.59 -52.08 -8.14
CA ASN A 649 -60.45 -52.90 -6.94
C ASN A 649 -60.67 -52.02 -5.70
N LEU A 650 -61.60 -52.42 -4.83
CA LEU A 650 -61.80 -51.81 -3.51
C LEU A 650 -61.30 -52.80 -2.44
N TYR A 651 -60.21 -52.46 -1.78
CA TYR A 651 -59.59 -53.27 -0.74
C TYR A 651 -60.19 -52.91 0.61
N MET A 652 -60.73 -53.89 1.33
CA MET A 652 -61.37 -53.70 2.63
C MET A 652 -60.35 -53.83 3.77
N ASP A 653 -60.64 -53.24 4.93
CA ASP A 653 -59.71 -53.30 6.09
C ASP A 653 -59.54 -54.71 6.68
N ASP A 654 -60.52 -55.59 6.45
CA ASP A 654 -60.48 -56.98 6.88
C ASP A 654 -59.63 -57.88 5.97
N GLY A 655 -59.08 -57.33 4.88
CA GLY A 655 -58.30 -58.03 3.87
C GLY A 655 -59.12 -58.66 2.74
N SER A 656 -60.45 -58.52 2.74
CA SER A 656 -61.30 -58.85 1.58
C SER A 656 -61.17 -57.78 0.49
N ARG A 657 -61.65 -58.07 -0.73
CA ARG A 657 -61.72 -57.06 -1.81
C ARG A 657 -62.96 -57.19 -2.67
N ASN A 658 -63.43 -56.07 -3.18
CA ASN A 658 -64.40 -56.02 -4.28
C ASN A 658 -63.67 -55.69 -5.58
N TRP A 659 -64.11 -56.28 -6.68
CA TRP A 659 -63.62 -56.03 -8.04
C TRP A 659 -64.79 -55.66 -8.94
N TYR A 660 -64.62 -54.61 -9.72
CA TYR A 660 -65.59 -54.10 -10.68
C TYR A 660 -64.97 -54.20 -12.08
N ASP A 661 -65.71 -54.72 -13.05
CA ASP A 661 -65.30 -54.85 -14.45
C ASP A 661 -66.39 -54.27 -15.34
N TYR A 662 -66.06 -53.28 -16.18
CA TYR A 662 -67.00 -52.50 -16.97
C TYR A 662 -66.84 -52.80 -18.46
N ASP A 663 -67.96 -52.89 -19.20
CA ASP A 663 -67.87 -53.00 -20.66
C ASP A 663 -67.77 -51.59 -21.29
N GLU A 664 -66.54 -51.12 -21.41
CA GLU A 664 -66.23 -49.74 -21.82
C GLU A 664 -66.63 -49.48 -23.28
N THR A 665 -66.66 -50.55 -24.09
CA THR A 665 -66.95 -50.49 -25.52
C THR A 665 -68.38 -50.88 -25.88
N GLY A 666 -69.15 -51.42 -24.94
CA GLY A 666 -70.48 -52.00 -25.20
C GLY A 666 -70.42 -53.23 -26.12
N SER A 667 -69.30 -53.97 -26.07
CA SER A 667 -69.06 -55.13 -26.95
C SER A 667 -69.53 -56.45 -26.35
N GLN A 668 -69.68 -56.50 -25.04
CA GLN A 668 -70.18 -57.65 -24.29
C GLN A 668 -71.71 -57.63 -24.27
N ALA A 669 -72.32 -58.69 -23.75
CA ALA A 669 -73.76 -58.72 -23.48
C ALA A 669 -74.10 -58.11 -22.11
N TRP A 670 -73.07 -57.78 -21.33
CA TRP A 670 -73.14 -57.28 -19.97
C TRP A 670 -72.53 -55.90 -19.88
N SER A 671 -73.07 -55.05 -19.01
CA SER A 671 -72.60 -53.69 -18.79
C SER A 671 -71.56 -53.60 -17.67
N ARG A 672 -71.68 -54.46 -16.65
CA ARG A 672 -70.72 -54.54 -15.52
C ARG A 672 -70.75 -55.90 -14.83
N VAL A 673 -69.62 -56.35 -14.33
CA VAL A 673 -69.49 -57.43 -13.34
C VAL A 673 -68.97 -56.86 -12.01
N GLU A 674 -69.55 -57.29 -10.90
CA GLU A 674 -69.10 -56.98 -9.55
C GLU A 674 -68.77 -58.29 -8.84
N SER A 675 -67.52 -58.49 -8.44
CA SER A 675 -67.08 -59.68 -7.70
C SER A 675 -66.59 -59.28 -6.31
N ARG A 676 -66.86 -60.10 -5.31
CA ARG A 676 -66.30 -59.98 -3.97
C ARG A 676 -65.40 -61.18 -3.71
N PHE A 677 -64.31 -60.95 -2.99
CA PHE A 677 -63.31 -61.95 -2.68
C PHE A 677 -63.06 -61.98 -1.18
N ASP A 678 -62.95 -63.19 -0.63
CA ASP A 678 -62.56 -63.40 0.76
C ASP A 678 -61.09 -63.00 1.01
N THR A 679 -60.68 -63.04 2.29
CA THR A 679 -59.32 -62.72 2.72
C THR A 679 -58.24 -63.67 2.19
N SER A 680 -58.63 -64.79 1.59
CA SER A 680 -57.74 -65.75 0.91
C SER A 680 -57.69 -65.52 -0.61
N GLY A 681 -58.37 -64.49 -1.12
CA GLY A 681 -58.44 -64.16 -2.54
C GLY A 681 -59.38 -65.06 -3.35
N ARG A 682 -60.32 -65.76 -2.71
CA ARG A 682 -61.31 -66.62 -3.37
C ARG A 682 -62.61 -65.85 -3.55
N GLU A 683 -63.22 -65.94 -4.73
CA GLU A 683 -64.48 -65.24 -5.04
C GLU A 683 -65.64 -65.81 -4.20
N ASP A 684 -66.27 -65.01 -3.34
CA ASP A 684 -67.41 -65.41 -2.50
C ASP A 684 -68.76 -65.08 -3.16
N GLU A 685 -68.83 -63.96 -3.88
CA GLU A 685 -70.02 -63.50 -4.58
C GLU A 685 -69.64 -62.82 -5.91
N ALA A 686 -70.46 -63.00 -6.94
CA ALA A 686 -70.35 -62.21 -8.17
C ALA A 686 -71.72 -61.82 -8.73
N SER A 687 -71.88 -60.57 -9.19
CA SER A 687 -73.08 -60.06 -9.85
C SER A 687 -72.75 -59.52 -11.23
N MET A 688 -73.34 -60.11 -12.27
CA MET A 688 -73.23 -59.67 -13.67
C MET A 688 -74.50 -58.95 -14.10
N PHE A 689 -74.37 -57.70 -14.54
CA PHE A 689 -75.45 -56.84 -15.00
C PHE A 689 -75.49 -56.81 -16.53
N PHE A 690 -76.64 -57.11 -17.12
CA PHE A 690 -76.82 -57.18 -18.57
C PHE A 690 -77.31 -55.84 -19.14
N ASP A 691 -76.97 -55.55 -20.40
CA ASP A 691 -77.41 -54.31 -21.08
C ASP A 691 -78.94 -54.18 -21.20
N ASP A 692 -79.65 -55.32 -21.16
CA ASP A 692 -81.11 -55.39 -21.18
C ASP A 692 -81.76 -55.18 -19.80
N GLY A 693 -80.96 -54.86 -18.77
CA GLY A 693 -81.36 -54.63 -17.40
C GLY A 693 -81.48 -55.90 -16.54
N ARG A 694 -81.30 -57.10 -17.12
CA ARG A 694 -81.25 -58.34 -16.33
C ARG A 694 -80.00 -58.38 -15.45
N ARG A 695 -80.01 -59.23 -14.43
CA ARG A 695 -78.85 -59.46 -13.56
C ARG A 695 -78.70 -60.95 -13.27
N ARG A 696 -77.46 -61.47 -13.25
CA ARG A 696 -77.14 -62.80 -12.72
C ARG A 696 -76.27 -62.66 -11.49
N ARG A 697 -76.53 -63.44 -10.44
CA ARG A 697 -75.75 -63.47 -9.19
C ARG A 697 -75.19 -64.88 -8.96
N TYR A 698 -73.97 -64.96 -8.45
CA TYR A 698 -73.26 -66.15 -8.03
C TYR A 698 -72.95 -65.99 -6.54
N ASP A 699 -73.16 -67.05 -5.76
CA ASP A 699 -72.84 -67.12 -4.33
C ASP A 699 -72.07 -68.43 -4.10
N TYR A 700 -70.86 -68.35 -3.55
CA TYR A 700 -69.94 -69.47 -3.39
C TYR A 700 -69.68 -69.76 -1.91
N ASP A 701 -69.87 -71.02 -1.52
CA ASP A 701 -69.60 -71.46 -0.15
C ASP A 701 -68.11 -71.79 0.02
N GLN A 702 -67.29 -70.74 0.12
CA GLN A 702 -65.84 -70.90 0.17
C GLN A 702 -65.34 -71.53 1.48
N ASP A 703 -66.10 -71.46 2.57
CA ASP A 703 -65.75 -72.09 3.85
C ASP A 703 -66.40 -73.47 4.07
N GLY A 704 -67.27 -73.90 3.16
CA GLY A 704 -67.98 -75.19 3.24
C GLY A 704 -68.97 -75.23 4.40
N SER A 705 -69.45 -74.07 4.86
CA SER A 705 -70.39 -73.97 5.99
C SER A 705 -71.82 -74.28 5.60
N GLN A 706 -72.13 -74.24 4.31
CA GLN A 706 -73.43 -74.53 3.74
C GLN A 706 -73.52 -75.99 3.30
N TYR A 707 -74.71 -76.40 2.86
CA TYR A 707 -74.93 -77.73 2.26
C TYR A 707 -74.79 -77.70 0.72
N TRP A 708 -74.39 -76.54 0.20
CA TRP A 708 -74.28 -76.23 -1.20
C TRP A 708 -72.93 -75.59 -1.46
N SER A 709 -72.33 -75.87 -2.62
CA SER A 709 -71.04 -75.32 -3.03
C SER A 709 -71.19 -74.02 -3.81
N ARG A 710 -72.31 -73.85 -4.53
CA ARG A 710 -72.61 -72.63 -5.29
C ARG A 710 -74.09 -72.44 -5.55
N VAL A 711 -74.58 -71.20 -5.50
CA VAL A 711 -75.90 -70.80 -5.99
C VAL A 711 -75.75 -69.82 -7.15
N GLU A 712 -76.45 -70.06 -8.25
CA GLU A 712 -76.57 -69.13 -9.39
C GLU A 712 -78.01 -68.62 -9.46
N GLN A 713 -78.24 -67.31 -9.51
CA GLN A 713 -79.59 -66.72 -9.55
C GLN A 713 -79.72 -65.77 -10.74
N ASP A 714 -80.76 -65.92 -11.56
CA ASP A 714 -81.10 -64.96 -12.62
C ASP A 714 -82.23 -64.03 -12.16
N PHE A 715 -82.13 -62.75 -12.50
CA PHE A 715 -83.12 -61.72 -12.24
C PHE A 715 -83.56 -61.06 -13.55
N ASP A 716 -84.85 -60.76 -13.67
CA ASP A 716 -85.36 -59.94 -14.76
C ASP A 716 -85.02 -58.46 -14.61
N ALA A 717 -85.33 -57.65 -15.63
CA ALA A 717 -85.07 -56.21 -15.64
C ALA A 717 -85.82 -55.40 -14.56
N PHE A 718 -86.73 -56.02 -13.81
CA PHE A 718 -87.43 -55.42 -12.68
C PHE A 718 -86.85 -55.87 -11.33
N GLY A 719 -85.74 -56.61 -11.35
CA GLY A 719 -85.09 -57.15 -10.16
C GLY A 719 -85.80 -58.37 -9.56
N ARG A 720 -86.72 -59.01 -10.29
CA ARG A 720 -87.40 -60.24 -9.82
C ARG A 720 -86.59 -61.46 -10.19
N GLU A 721 -86.32 -62.32 -9.22
CA GLU A 721 -85.63 -63.59 -9.44
C GLU A 721 -86.49 -64.49 -10.36
N THR A 722 -85.91 -64.93 -11.47
CA THR A 722 -86.54 -65.81 -12.47
C THR A 722 -86.06 -67.25 -12.35
N THR A 723 -84.82 -67.48 -11.93
CA THR A 723 -84.27 -68.81 -11.71
C THR A 723 -83.27 -68.81 -10.54
N ALA A 724 -83.15 -69.96 -9.86
CA ALA A 724 -82.07 -70.24 -8.91
C ALA A 724 -81.55 -71.65 -9.13
N ASN A 725 -80.26 -71.81 -9.40
CA ASN A 725 -79.59 -73.10 -9.61
C ASN A 725 -78.59 -73.33 -8.47
N ILE A 726 -78.94 -74.23 -7.55
CA ILE A 726 -78.20 -74.55 -6.33
C ILE A 726 -77.42 -75.85 -6.56
N PHE A 727 -76.10 -75.78 -6.48
CA PHE A 727 -75.19 -76.93 -6.59
C PHE A 727 -74.83 -77.43 -5.20
N HIS A 728 -75.08 -78.70 -4.90
CA HIS A 728 -74.82 -79.31 -3.60
C HIS A 728 -73.40 -79.89 -3.54
N ASP A 729 -72.83 -80.02 -2.33
CA ASP A 729 -71.46 -80.54 -2.16
C ASP A 729 -71.31 -82.02 -2.58
N ASP A 730 -72.42 -82.75 -2.62
CA ASP A 730 -72.49 -84.14 -3.09
C ASP A 730 -72.53 -84.28 -4.63
N GLY A 731 -72.48 -83.14 -5.35
CA GLY A 731 -72.57 -83.04 -6.80
C GLY A 731 -73.98 -82.99 -7.37
N ALA A 732 -75.03 -83.14 -6.55
CA ALA A 732 -76.41 -82.93 -6.99
C ALA A 732 -76.67 -81.45 -7.32
N ARG A 733 -77.74 -81.14 -8.07
CA ARG A 733 -78.19 -79.75 -8.27
C ARG A 733 -79.70 -79.59 -8.16
N THR A 734 -80.16 -78.45 -7.65
CA THR A 734 -81.56 -78.03 -7.60
C THR A 734 -81.75 -76.78 -8.45
N LEU A 735 -82.61 -76.85 -9.47
CA LEU A 735 -83.07 -75.70 -10.25
C LEU A 735 -84.46 -75.28 -9.75
N VAL A 736 -84.63 -74.00 -9.44
CA VAL A 736 -85.91 -73.36 -9.11
C VAL A 736 -86.24 -72.36 -10.21
N ASP A 737 -87.29 -72.61 -10.99
CA ASP A 737 -87.80 -71.65 -11.97
C ASP A 737 -88.98 -70.87 -11.35
N TYR A 738 -88.84 -69.56 -11.22
CA TYR A 738 -89.89 -68.68 -10.74
C TYR A 738 -90.72 -68.19 -11.94
N SER A 739 -92.03 -68.42 -11.87
CA SER A 739 -92.96 -67.99 -12.91
C SER A 739 -93.16 -66.47 -12.87
N SER A 740 -93.47 -65.87 -14.03
CA SER A 740 -93.93 -64.47 -14.10
C SER A 740 -95.26 -64.23 -13.38
N ALA A 741 -95.99 -65.29 -13.00
CA ALA A 741 -97.20 -65.23 -12.18
C ALA A 741 -96.84 -65.29 -10.67
N PRO A 742 -97.34 -64.37 -9.83
CA PRO A 742 -97.05 -64.35 -8.41
C PRO A 742 -97.37 -65.70 -7.73
N GLY A 743 -96.41 -66.25 -6.99
CA GLY A 743 -96.62 -67.44 -6.16
C GLY A 743 -96.41 -68.79 -6.85
N TYR A 744 -95.94 -68.83 -8.09
CA TYR A 744 -95.65 -70.09 -8.80
C TYR A 744 -94.13 -70.31 -8.94
N ARG A 745 -93.64 -71.46 -8.47
CA ARG A 745 -92.26 -71.92 -8.73
C ARG A 745 -92.23 -73.40 -9.13
N LEU A 746 -91.30 -73.76 -10.00
CA LEU A 746 -91.01 -75.14 -10.39
C LEU A 746 -89.64 -75.53 -9.81
N VAL A 747 -89.58 -76.58 -9.00
CA VAL A 747 -88.34 -77.09 -8.40
C VAL A 747 -87.96 -78.41 -9.06
N SER A 748 -86.81 -78.45 -9.73
CA SER A 748 -86.25 -79.64 -10.37
C SER A 748 -84.95 -80.04 -9.68
N ARG A 749 -84.85 -81.25 -9.13
CA ARG A 749 -83.59 -81.80 -8.58
C ARG A 749 -82.98 -82.83 -9.50
N TYR A 750 -81.66 -82.75 -9.63
CA TYR A 750 -80.83 -83.65 -10.41
C TYR A 750 -79.82 -84.31 -9.49
N ASN A 751 -79.54 -85.61 -9.68
CA ASN A 751 -78.46 -86.28 -8.95
C ASN A 751 -77.07 -85.89 -9.48
N ALA A 752 -76.01 -86.38 -8.84
CA ALA A 752 -74.62 -86.11 -9.22
C ALA A 752 -74.24 -86.54 -10.65
N GLN A 753 -75.03 -87.42 -11.29
CA GLN A 753 -74.83 -87.81 -12.70
C GLN A 753 -75.66 -86.96 -13.68
N GLY A 754 -76.37 -85.94 -13.20
CA GLY A 754 -77.19 -85.03 -14.00
C GLY A 754 -78.59 -85.57 -14.35
N TYR A 755 -79.01 -86.71 -13.79
CA TYR A 755 -80.36 -87.24 -14.03
C TYR A 755 -81.38 -86.51 -13.15
N LEU A 756 -82.49 -86.07 -13.75
CA LEU A 756 -83.64 -85.52 -13.04
C LEU A 756 -84.24 -86.59 -12.12
N ILE A 757 -84.21 -86.35 -10.81
CA ILE A 757 -84.73 -87.25 -9.77
C ILE A 757 -86.01 -86.73 -9.11
N LEU A 758 -86.27 -85.42 -9.21
CA LEU A 758 -87.49 -84.80 -8.69
C LEU A 758 -87.88 -83.62 -9.57
N LYS A 759 -89.17 -83.49 -9.86
CA LYS A 759 -89.77 -82.30 -10.47
C LYS A 759 -91.06 -81.98 -9.73
N GLU A 760 -91.11 -80.83 -9.07
CA GLU A 760 -92.20 -80.40 -8.20
C GLU A 760 -92.71 -79.01 -8.62
N GLU A 761 -93.99 -78.91 -8.96
CA GLU A 761 -94.67 -77.64 -9.16
C GLU A 761 -95.26 -77.18 -7.82
N ALA A 762 -94.76 -76.06 -7.28
CA ALA A 762 -95.30 -75.45 -6.08
C ALA A 762 -96.15 -74.24 -6.47
N THR A 763 -97.46 -74.36 -6.27
CA THR A 763 -98.45 -73.29 -6.47
C THR A 763 -98.81 -72.67 -5.12
N ALA A 764 -98.60 -71.37 -4.93
CA ALA A 764 -99.08 -70.63 -3.76
C ALA A 764 -100.24 -69.69 -4.14
N TRP A 765 -101.44 -69.97 -3.61
CA TRP A 765 -102.62 -69.09 -3.56
C TRP A 765 -103.45 -69.56 -2.35
N LEU A 766 -103.78 -68.83 -1.24
CA LEU A 766 -103.86 -67.43 -0.78
C LEU A 766 -104.02 -67.40 0.78
N PRO A 767 -104.17 -66.24 1.50
CA PRO A 767 -103.74 -64.85 1.27
C PRO A 767 -102.97 -64.23 2.47
N GLY A 768 -102.06 -63.29 2.20
CA GLY A 768 -101.74 -62.20 3.17
C GLY A 768 -100.63 -62.41 4.21
N GLY A 769 -99.77 -63.42 4.10
CA GLY A 769 -98.52 -63.50 4.88
C GLY A 769 -97.31 -63.49 3.93
N PRO A 770 -96.24 -62.73 4.20
CA PRO A 770 -95.01 -62.87 3.44
C PRO A 770 -94.52 -64.32 3.50
N LEU A 771 -94.04 -64.82 2.36
CA LEU A 771 -93.30 -66.08 2.26
C LEU A 771 -92.17 -66.06 3.31
N PRO A 772 -91.78 -67.21 3.92
CA PRO A 772 -90.52 -67.26 4.62
C PRO A 772 -89.45 -66.84 3.62
N ALA A 773 -88.72 -65.77 3.97
CA ALA A 773 -87.68 -65.23 3.12
C ALA A 773 -86.74 -66.36 2.67
N PRO A 774 -86.15 -66.27 1.45
CA PRO A 774 -84.81 -66.83 1.30
C PRO A 774 -84.02 -66.35 2.51
N LEU A 775 -83.32 -67.25 3.20
CA LEU A 775 -82.44 -66.86 4.29
C LEU A 775 -81.68 -65.61 3.81
N PRO A 776 -81.77 -64.46 4.49
CA PRO A 776 -80.81 -63.41 4.21
C PRO A 776 -79.43 -64.06 4.37
N PRO A 777 -78.45 -63.82 3.47
CA PRO A 777 -77.07 -63.96 3.90
C PRO A 777 -76.98 -63.19 5.21
N ALA A 778 -76.39 -63.81 6.23
CA ALA A 778 -76.36 -63.28 7.58
C ALA A 778 -76.04 -61.78 7.51
N VAL A 779 -77.05 -60.95 7.75
CA VAL A 779 -76.85 -59.55 8.08
C VAL A 779 -76.21 -59.62 9.45
N GLY A 780 -74.88 -59.75 9.45
CA GLY A 780 -74.07 -59.30 10.57
C GLY A 780 -74.57 -57.91 10.92
N PRO A 781 -74.86 -57.64 12.20
CA PRO A 781 -75.47 -56.40 12.58
C PRO A 781 -74.62 -55.23 12.09
N LEU A 782 -75.25 -54.27 11.40
CA LEU A 782 -74.83 -52.88 11.50
C LEU A 782 -74.68 -52.57 13.00
N PRO A 783 -73.49 -52.21 13.50
CA PRO A 783 -73.43 -51.58 14.80
C PRO A 783 -73.89 -50.13 14.60
N ALA A 784 -75.13 -49.87 14.98
CA ALA A 784 -75.43 -48.58 15.57
C ALA A 784 -74.49 -48.40 16.78
N MET A 785 -73.59 -47.42 16.66
CA MET A 785 -72.97 -46.61 17.70
C MET A 785 -73.17 -47.09 19.16
N PRO A 786 -72.10 -47.43 19.89
CA PRO A 786 -71.98 -47.10 21.29
C PRO A 786 -71.24 -45.77 21.44
N PHE A 787 -71.92 -44.77 22.00
CA PHE A 787 -71.24 -43.75 22.81
C PHE A 787 -70.46 -44.49 23.91
N TYR A 788 -69.13 -44.50 23.87
CA TYR A 788 -68.25 -44.36 25.05
C TYR A 788 -66.80 -44.08 24.63
N ALA A 789 -66.15 -43.29 25.48
CA ALA A 789 -64.85 -42.62 25.37
C ALA A 789 -63.61 -43.57 25.19
N PRO A 790 -62.40 -43.01 24.95
CA PRO A 790 -61.40 -43.52 24.00
C PRO A 790 -60.61 -44.74 24.48
N PRO A 791 -60.10 -45.59 23.58
CA PRO A 791 -59.00 -46.47 23.88
C PRO A 791 -57.66 -45.78 23.65
N SER A 792 -56.84 -45.74 24.69
CA SER A 792 -55.40 -45.60 24.60
C SER A 792 -54.81 -46.73 23.77
N ALA A 793 -53.93 -46.38 22.82
CA ALA A 793 -52.84 -47.17 22.25
C ALA A 793 -53.11 -48.67 22.01
N ALA A 794 -53.37 -49.03 20.75
CA ALA A 794 -53.14 -50.38 20.24
C ALA A 794 -51.79 -50.43 19.48
N PRO A 795 -51.04 -51.54 19.58
CA PRO A 795 -49.73 -51.71 18.96
C PRO A 795 -49.85 -52.08 17.47
N HIS A 796 -48.79 -51.76 16.71
CA HIS A 796 -48.56 -52.13 15.32
C HIS A 796 -49.01 -53.56 14.97
N ASN A 797 -49.82 -53.68 13.92
CA ASN A 797 -50.15 -54.94 13.25
C ASN A 797 -49.29 -55.05 11.98
N PRO A 798 -48.35 -56.01 11.86
CA PRO A 798 -47.48 -56.12 10.69
C PRO A 798 -47.89 -57.32 9.84
N PHE A 799 -48.96 -57.28 9.05
CA PHE A 799 -49.22 -58.27 7.99
C PHE A 799 -50.37 -57.80 7.08
N ILE A 800 -50.06 -57.08 6.00
CA ILE A 800 -50.78 -57.21 4.71
C ILE A 800 -49.74 -57.10 3.58
N SER A 801 -49.48 -58.25 2.96
CA SER A 801 -49.13 -58.38 1.56
C SER A 801 -49.85 -59.63 1.07
N PRO A 802 -50.55 -59.56 -0.06
CA PRO A 802 -50.49 -60.66 -1.02
C PRO A 802 -50.04 -60.16 -2.39
N ALA A 803 -49.22 -61.00 -3.01
CA ALA A 803 -48.50 -60.79 -4.24
C ALA A 803 -49.38 -60.88 -5.50
N PHE A 804 -49.07 -60.04 -6.49
CA PHE A 804 -48.99 -60.41 -7.91
C PHE A 804 -47.70 -59.80 -8.51
N PRO A 805 -47.14 -60.39 -9.58
CA PRO A 805 -45.72 -60.31 -9.88
C PRO A 805 -45.39 -59.11 -10.78
N PHE A 806 -44.47 -58.26 -10.33
CA PHE A 806 -43.70 -57.41 -11.23
C PHE A 806 -42.68 -58.28 -11.99
N PRO A 807 -42.47 -58.07 -13.31
CA PRO A 807 -41.30 -58.62 -13.99
C PRO A 807 -40.03 -58.01 -13.38
N SER A 808 -39.01 -58.86 -13.23
CA SER A 808 -37.74 -58.59 -12.56
C SER A 808 -37.11 -57.22 -12.83
N GLN A 809 -37.16 -56.34 -11.82
CA GLN A 809 -36.22 -55.24 -11.63
C GLN A 809 -35.12 -55.69 -10.64
N PRO A 810 -33.84 -55.29 -10.84
CA PRO A 810 -32.71 -55.75 -10.03
C PRO A 810 -32.77 -55.18 -8.61
N SER A 811 -32.20 -55.95 -7.68
CA SER A 811 -32.08 -55.62 -6.26
C SER A 811 -31.39 -54.27 -6.02
N TRP A 812 -32.14 -53.30 -5.52
CA TRP A 812 -31.59 -52.24 -4.67
C TRP A 812 -32.17 -52.42 -3.28
N SER A 813 -31.35 -52.98 -2.40
CA SER A 813 -31.56 -52.91 -0.96
C SER A 813 -31.47 -51.44 -0.54
N LEU A 814 -32.58 -50.88 -0.07
CA LEU A 814 -32.55 -49.71 0.79
C LEU A 814 -31.67 -50.03 2.00
N PRO A 815 -30.58 -49.29 2.26
CA PRO A 815 -30.06 -49.21 3.60
C PRO A 815 -31.08 -48.40 4.42
N VAL A 816 -31.26 -48.79 5.67
CA VAL A 816 -31.69 -47.84 6.71
C VAL A 816 -30.58 -46.79 6.76
N VAL A 817 -30.80 -45.66 6.10
CA VAL A 817 -29.98 -44.46 6.24
C VAL A 817 -30.84 -43.49 7.04
N ASP A 818 -30.46 -43.35 8.29
CA ASP A 818 -30.96 -42.37 9.27
C ASP A 818 -30.26 -41.00 9.05
N ASP A 819 -29.81 -40.72 7.82
CA ASP A 819 -29.10 -39.51 7.44
C ASP A 819 -29.70 -38.98 6.13
N ASP A 820 -30.42 -37.88 6.27
CA ASP A 820 -30.57 -36.86 5.24
C ASP A 820 -29.19 -36.54 4.64
N PRO A 821 -28.92 -36.75 3.33
CA PRO A 821 -27.67 -36.30 2.73
C PRO A 821 -27.60 -34.78 2.57
N TYR A 822 -28.65 -34.05 2.93
CA TYR A 822 -28.66 -32.60 3.13
C TYR A 822 -29.02 -32.27 4.59
N PRO A 823 -28.11 -32.50 5.56
CA PRO A 823 -28.33 -31.93 6.88
C PRO A 823 -28.46 -30.43 6.70
N ASP A 824 -29.54 -29.85 7.22
CA ASP A 824 -29.76 -28.42 7.41
C ASP A 824 -28.53 -27.59 7.05
N ALA A 825 -28.46 -27.14 5.79
CA ALA A 825 -27.62 -26.01 5.41
C ALA A 825 -28.28 -24.76 5.99
N TYR A 826 -28.36 -24.73 7.33
CA TYR A 826 -28.22 -23.51 8.09
C TYR A 826 -26.83 -22.99 7.73
N VAL A 827 -26.78 -22.14 6.71
CA VAL A 827 -25.76 -21.11 6.65
C VAL A 827 -25.95 -20.31 7.94
N GLU A 828 -25.10 -20.58 8.92
CA GLU A 828 -24.96 -19.75 10.10
C GLU A 828 -24.40 -18.40 9.59
N VAL A 829 -25.29 -17.52 9.15
CA VAL A 829 -25.01 -16.10 9.06
C VAL A 829 -24.91 -15.64 10.51
N GLY A 830 -23.75 -15.86 11.13
CA GLY A 830 -23.46 -15.38 12.46
C GLY A 830 -23.78 -13.87 12.52
N PRO A 831 -24.45 -13.37 13.56
CA PRO A 831 -24.62 -11.94 13.72
C PRO A 831 -23.23 -11.30 13.80
N LEU A 832 -22.93 -10.40 12.87
CA LEU A 832 -21.81 -9.48 12.95
C LEU A 832 -21.93 -8.72 14.28
N THR A 833 -21.16 -9.14 15.29
CA THR A 833 -20.88 -8.30 16.46
C THR A 833 -20.02 -7.13 15.99
N PRO A 834 -20.41 -5.87 16.24
CA PRO A 834 -19.56 -4.73 15.95
C PRO A 834 -18.35 -4.81 16.88
N SER A 835 -17.16 -4.99 16.31
CA SER A 835 -15.94 -4.55 16.97
C SER A 835 -15.95 -3.02 17.09
N GLU A 836 -15.32 -2.55 18.16
CA GLU A 836 -15.33 -1.20 18.72
C GLU A 836 -15.04 -0.05 17.73
N PRO A 837 -15.47 1.19 18.06
CA PRO A 837 -15.35 2.35 17.17
C PRO A 837 -13.90 2.82 17.00
N TRP A 838 -13.59 3.23 15.77
CA TRP A 838 -12.45 4.07 15.40
C TRP A 838 -12.45 5.42 16.13
#